data_AF-A8WMW3-F1
#
_entry.id   AF-A8WMW3-F1
#
_cell.length_a   1.000
_cell.length_b   1.000
_cell.length_c   1.000
_cell.angle_alpha   90.00
_cell.angle_beta   90.00
_cell.angle_gamma   90.00
#
_symmetry.space_group_name_H-M   'P 1'
#
loop_
_entity.id
_entity.type
_entity.pdbx_description
1 polymer ?
#
loop_
_entity_poly.entity_id
_entity_poly.type
_entity_poly.pdbx_seq_one_letter_code
_entity_poly.pdbx_strand_id
1 'polypeptide(L)'
;MPCSQISWRFASFIPDLMSSPRCLQHIYQSLCTMISLILNSVLIYLILYKSPKKLGDYKWLMIYTAVFEQIYTVVDLLTEPTAYSYGYSFVVFRRYNATWTDSNKSQVLIVTWCGLFGSSMAVFGVHFVYRFASVHPNHSLFWNKIQAFGRNLLVLFAVPIVYFIWWCFVCIIYCRYSPDTFYYMRNITKTLYNLNIEDISYISAVFYVDDPNNGSIHLSWGSWIALVQFSTMVGSSMFCVSFLGYLCYSELSSQLSMTSSQSQVANSLKKQLYFALVGQTVIPITFMYLPVCVFVFGPVFMVEIGVISTYLTHAVTLYPVLNPLPNMFIIKSYRNTIIDRYPLGRFKSSYPFANIREAIPRVIERGPLGCGWFQKMNISWTHGIVIPDPHDMLTLYVQCKLVDEPATPWKIEAEVSISLHNYNDPEAPLNYDLGIRTFQNNFRSARHDNVMNINDLLDENFGFVKNNEIRVESDIRILTVEGFYQPRVIDYRVPPPEKQNHILAFEYEDAKLYVHKAILSFHLQYPDYIYSTNSFPIKRLSSGCLEQYLDALYGFPIYIHARQTVKDILSVARTFITHAISQRAAPAIIYDSMGQDIPKNHVELAVEFDLRRVIHAWLSKMDSVRKEDVEGLNIEEMSGEVMKAIVRKVINSGWEKN
;
A
#
# COMPACT_ATOMS: atom_id res chain seq x y z
N MET A 1 -0.94 47.42 7.74
CA MET A 1 -0.47 47.14 6.37
C MET A 1 -1.46 46.22 5.67
N PRO A 2 -1.72 46.37 4.37
CA PRO A 2 -2.60 45.46 3.63
C PRO A 2 -1.92 44.08 3.47
N CYS A 3 -2.67 42.98 3.67
CA CYS A 3 -2.17 41.60 3.60
C CYS A 3 -1.72 41.12 2.20
N SER A 4 -1.72 41.98 1.18
CA SER A 4 -1.41 41.58 -0.21
C SER A 4 0.08 41.58 -0.58
N GLN A 5 1.00 41.88 0.33
CA GLN A 5 2.45 41.93 0.03
C GLN A 5 3.34 40.90 0.74
N ILE A 6 2.78 39.89 1.41
CA ILE A 6 3.58 38.84 2.07
C ILE A 6 3.86 37.71 1.07
N SER A 7 4.77 37.94 0.13
CA SER A 7 5.47 36.86 -0.55
C SER A 7 6.97 37.15 -0.52
N TRP A 8 7.76 36.17 -0.07
CA TRP A 8 9.23 36.09 -0.13
C TRP A 8 10.12 36.44 1.09
N ARG A 9 9.61 36.57 2.33
CA ARG A 9 10.47 36.60 3.55
C ARG A 9 9.87 35.85 4.74
N PHE A 10 9.87 34.52 4.69
CA PHE A 10 9.21 33.66 5.69
C PHE A 10 9.99 33.48 7.02
N ALA A 11 11.32 33.66 7.03
CA ALA A 11 12.13 33.27 8.20
C ALA A 11 12.32 34.37 9.27
N SER A 12 12.13 35.66 8.94
CA SER A 12 12.45 36.77 9.84
C SER A 12 11.24 37.38 10.58
N PHE A 13 10.03 36.86 10.37
CA PHE A 13 8.78 37.44 10.90
C PHE A 13 8.07 36.57 11.96
N ILE A 14 8.63 35.42 12.31
CA ILE A 14 8.02 34.45 13.23
C ILE A 14 7.62 35.05 14.60
N PRO A 15 8.41 35.95 15.24
CA PRO A 15 8.04 36.50 16.55
C PRO A 15 6.82 37.44 16.51
N ASP A 16 6.69 38.27 15.47
CA ASP A 16 5.59 39.24 15.35
C ASP A 16 4.31 38.59 14.80
N LEU A 17 4.43 37.55 13.97
CA LEU A 17 3.31 36.79 13.41
C LEU A 17 2.55 35.97 14.48
N MET A 18 3.25 35.56 15.55
CA MET A 18 2.68 34.81 16.68
C MET A 18 1.91 35.68 17.70
N SER A 19 1.88 37.01 17.53
CA SER A 19 1.23 37.94 18.46
C SER A 19 -0.27 38.17 18.20
N SER A 20 -0.81 37.74 17.05
CA SER A 20 -2.22 37.91 16.69
C SER A 20 -2.96 36.57 16.59
N PRO A 21 -3.93 36.27 17.48
CA PRO A 21 -4.72 35.04 17.45
C PRO A 21 -5.38 34.74 16.09
N ARG A 22 -5.72 35.80 15.34
CA ARG A 22 -6.30 35.70 14.00
C ARG A 22 -5.31 35.14 12.98
N CYS A 23 -4.06 35.61 13.00
CA CYS A 23 -3.05 35.14 12.06
C CYS A 23 -2.74 33.65 12.27
N LEU A 24 -2.68 33.22 13.54
CA LEU A 24 -2.50 31.83 13.90
C LEU A 24 -3.65 30.94 13.38
N GLN A 25 -4.91 31.38 13.50
CA GLN A 25 -6.06 30.67 12.95
C GLN A 25 -5.98 30.54 11.43
N HIS A 26 -5.65 31.61 10.69
CA HIS A 26 -5.51 31.54 9.23
C HIS A 26 -4.39 30.59 8.80
N ILE A 27 -3.24 30.61 9.48
CA ILE A 27 -2.14 29.68 9.21
C ILE A 27 -2.59 28.24 9.45
N TYR A 28 -3.26 27.97 10.58
CA TYR A 28 -3.78 26.66 10.91
C TYR A 28 -4.78 26.14 9.88
N GLN A 29 -5.76 26.95 9.49
CA GLN A 29 -6.76 26.62 8.47
C GLN A 29 -6.12 26.38 7.10
N SER A 30 -5.15 27.21 6.72
CA SER A 30 -4.42 27.05 5.46
C SER A 30 -3.60 25.76 5.42
N LEU A 31 -2.93 25.40 6.52
CA LEU A 31 -2.18 24.14 6.61
C LEU A 31 -3.13 22.95 6.55
N CYS A 32 -4.22 22.95 7.32
CA CYS A 32 -5.22 21.89 7.28
C CYS A 32 -5.81 21.73 5.88
N THR A 33 -6.09 22.84 5.20
CA THR A 33 -6.62 22.83 3.82
C THR A 33 -5.64 22.23 2.84
N MET A 34 -4.38 22.66 2.87
CA MET A 34 -3.35 22.12 2.00
C MET A 34 -3.17 20.60 2.21
N ILE A 35 -3.09 20.16 3.47
CA ILE A 35 -2.91 18.75 3.80
C ILE A 35 -4.14 17.94 3.39
N SER A 36 -5.35 18.42 3.67
CA SER A 36 -6.59 17.72 3.30
C SER A 36 -6.73 17.58 1.78
N LEU A 37 -6.42 18.64 1.01
CA LEU A 37 -6.44 18.58 -0.46
C LEU A 37 -5.48 17.52 -1.01
N ILE A 38 -4.26 17.46 -0.47
CA ILE A 38 -3.26 16.46 -0.87
C ILE A 38 -3.74 15.05 -0.51
N LEU A 39 -4.15 14.83 0.74
CA LEU A 39 -4.58 13.51 1.20
C LEU A 39 -5.81 13.03 0.43
N ASN A 40 -6.85 13.84 0.29
CA ASN A 40 -8.04 13.44 -0.47
C ASN A 40 -7.73 13.19 -1.96
N SER A 41 -6.79 13.94 -2.57
CA SER A 41 -6.33 13.66 -3.94
C SER A 41 -5.62 12.31 -4.05
N VAL A 42 -4.71 12.01 -3.11
CA VAL A 42 -4.02 10.72 -3.03
C VAL A 42 -5.02 9.59 -2.81
N LEU A 43 -6.03 9.79 -1.96
CA LEU A 43 -7.08 8.80 -1.72
C LEU A 43 -7.87 8.51 -2.99
N ILE A 44 -8.29 9.54 -3.75
CA ILE A 44 -8.98 9.38 -5.03
C ILE A 44 -8.12 8.58 -6.02
N TYR A 45 -6.82 8.91 -6.14
CA TYR A 45 -5.89 8.15 -6.97
C TYR A 45 -5.84 6.66 -6.56
N LEU A 46 -5.72 6.37 -5.26
CA LEU A 46 -5.69 4.99 -4.77
C LEU A 46 -7.00 4.25 -5.04
N ILE A 47 -8.15 4.92 -4.90
CA ILE A 47 -9.45 4.32 -5.18
C ILE A 47 -9.57 4.00 -6.68
N LEU A 48 -9.16 4.89 -7.57
CA LEU A 48 -9.28 4.68 -9.02
C LEU A 48 -8.38 3.54 -9.53
N TYR A 49 -7.13 3.48 -9.06
CA TYR A 49 -6.11 2.62 -9.67
C TYR A 49 -5.73 1.39 -8.84
N LYS A 50 -6.04 1.37 -7.54
CA LYS A 50 -5.58 0.33 -6.61
C LYS A 50 -6.71 -0.35 -5.82
N SER A 51 -7.97 -0.03 -6.10
CA SER A 51 -9.12 -0.69 -5.46
C SER A 51 -9.22 -2.19 -5.80
N PRO A 52 -9.45 -3.08 -4.82
CA PRO A 52 -9.81 -4.47 -5.09
C PRO A 52 -11.13 -4.57 -5.87
N LYS A 53 -11.24 -5.52 -6.81
CA LYS A 53 -12.49 -5.75 -7.58
C LYS A 53 -13.71 -6.02 -6.69
N LYS A 54 -13.51 -6.60 -5.51
CA LYS A 54 -14.57 -6.89 -4.52
C LYS A 54 -15.17 -5.65 -3.86
N LEU A 55 -14.57 -4.46 -3.99
CA LEU A 55 -15.11 -3.21 -3.44
C LEU A 55 -16.38 -2.75 -4.19
N GLY A 56 -16.55 -3.18 -5.45
CA GLY A 56 -17.75 -2.90 -6.24
C GLY A 56 -18.09 -1.41 -6.34
N ASP A 57 -19.36 -1.09 -6.17
CA ASP A 57 -19.93 0.26 -6.30
C ASP A 57 -19.57 1.20 -5.14
N TYR A 58 -19.10 0.65 -4.01
CA TYR A 58 -18.72 1.44 -2.83
C TYR A 58 -17.60 2.44 -3.12
N LYS A 59 -16.73 2.14 -4.10
CA LYS A 59 -15.64 3.02 -4.53
C LYS A 59 -16.14 4.39 -4.96
N TRP A 60 -17.32 4.46 -5.58
CA TRP A 60 -17.90 5.71 -6.06
C TRP A 60 -18.37 6.58 -4.89
N LEU A 61 -18.91 5.95 -3.85
CA LEU A 61 -19.28 6.64 -2.62
C LEU A 61 -18.05 7.20 -1.88
N MET A 62 -16.94 6.45 -1.87
CA MET A 62 -15.69 6.95 -1.29
C MET A 62 -15.10 8.13 -2.09
N ILE A 63 -15.16 8.09 -3.43
CA ILE A 63 -14.71 9.21 -4.28
C ILE A 63 -15.59 10.43 -4.04
N TYR A 64 -16.91 10.26 -4.00
CA TYR A 64 -17.85 11.34 -3.71
C TYR A 64 -17.50 12.06 -2.39
N THR A 65 -17.24 11.30 -1.33
CA THR A 65 -16.87 11.86 -0.03
C THR A 65 -15.53 12.58 -0.06
N ALA A 66 -14.52 12.03 -0.74
CA ALA A 66 -13.22 12.69 -0.87
C ALA A 66 -13.33 14.02 -1.64
N VAL A 67 -14.12 14.07 -2.73
CA VAL A 67 -14.40 15.30 -3.48
C VAL A 67 -15.18 16.31 -2.64
N PHE A 68 -16.20 15.84 -1.93
CA PHE A 68 -16.98 16.68 -1.02
C PHE A 68 -16.10 17.32 0.06
N GLU A 69 -15.16 16.57 0.65
CA GLU A 69 -14.23 17.09 1.65
C GLU A 69 -13.26 18.12 1.07
N GLN A 70 -12.80 17.94 -0.18
CA GLN A 70 -12.00 18.94 -0.88
C GLN A 70 -12.78 20.25 -1.06
N ILE A 71 -14.07 20.18 -1.43
CA ILE A 71 -14.93 21.36 -1.54
C ILE A 71 -15.12 22.00 -0.16
N TYR A 72 -15.42 21.20 0.86
CA TYR A 72 -15.63 21.65 2.24
C TYR A 72 -14.42 22.42 2.76
N THR A 73 -13.21 21.88 2.64
CA THR A 73 -12.00 22.53 3.15
C THR A 73 -11.63 23.80 2.40
N VAL A 74 -11.92 23.89 1.10
CA VAL A 74 -11.73 25.14 0.34
C VAL A 74 -12.72 26.20 0.81
N VAL A 75 -13.99 25.84 1.00
CA VAL A 75 -14.99 26.78 1.52
C VAL A 75 -14.70 27.19 2.96
N ASP A 76 -14.18 26.30 3.81
CA ASP A 76 -13.71 26.60 5.17
C ASP A 76 -12.61 27.67 5.13
N LEU A 77 -11.59 27.51 4.28
CA LEU A 77 -10.51 28.47 4.11
C LEU A 77 -10.98 29.82 3.55
N LEU A 78 -11.93 29.83 2.60
CA LEU A 78 -12.45 31.09 2.04
C LEU A 78 -13.37 31.82 3.03
N THR A 79 -14.05 31.07 3.89
CA THR A 79 -15.00 31.60 4.87
C THR A 79 -14.28 32.07 6.12
N GLU A 80 -13.20 31.43 6.54
CA GLU A 80 -12.46 31.75 7.78
C GLU A 80 -13.41 31.93 8.98
N PRO A 81 -14.30 30.95 9.23
CA PRO A 81 -15.38 31.11 10.21
C PRO A 81 -14.80 31.19 11.62
N THR A 82 -15.34 32.08 12.42
CA THR A 82 -15.11 32.13 13.87
C THR A 82 -16.41 31.80 14.57
N ALA A 83 -16.41 30.73 15.36
CA ALA A 83 -17.58 30.31 16.12
C ALA A 83 -17.32 30.54 17.60
N TYR A 84 -18.26 31.16 18.30
CA TYR A 84 -18.23 31.30 19.76
C TYR A 84 -19.62 31.13 20.37
N SER A 85 -19.64 30.69 21.62
CA SER A 85 -20.86 30.51 22.40
C SER A 85 -20.73 31.28 23.70
N TYR A 86 -21.67 32.19 23.96
CA TYR A 86 -21.66 33.07 25.13
C TYR A 86 -23.07 33.32 25.63
N GLY A 87 -23.27 33.17 26.94
CA GLY A 87 -24.58 33.26 27.58
C GLY A 87 -25.60 32.31 26.95
N TYR A 88 -26.72 32.86 26.51
CA TYR A 88 -27.81 32.15 25.85
C TYR A 88 -27.74 32.14 24.31
N SER A 89 -26.56 32.40 23.74
CA SER A 89 -26.38 32.44 22.28
C SER A 89 -25.19 31.64 21.79
N PHE A 90 -25.34 31.09 20.59
CA PHE A 90 -24.21 30.71 19.77
C PHE A 90 -24.16 31.58 18.51
N VAL A 91 -22.96 31.86 18.06
CA VAL A 91 -22.69 32.74 16.92
C VAL A 91 -21.58 32.15 16.09
N VAL A 92 -21.81 32.06 14.79
CA VAL A 92 -20.75 31.86 13.79
C VAL A 92 -20.67 33.14 12.99
N PHE A 93 -19.48 33.71 12.88
CA PHE A 93 -19.29 34.95 12.13
C PHE A 93 -18.00 34.94 11.30
N ARG A 94 -18.01 35.80 10.28
CA ARG A 94 -16.92 36.06 9.35
C ARG A 94 -16.68 37.56 9.28
N ARG A 95 -15.42 37.98 9.41
CA ARG A 95 -15.03 39.40 9.28
C ARG A 95 -14.75 39.72 7.82
N TYR A 96 -15.50 40.63 7.21
CA TYR A 96 -15.32 40.94 5.78
C TYR A 96 -14.61 42.27 5.50
N ASN A 97 -14.64 43.24 6.43
CA ASN A 97 -14.07 44.60 6.27
C ASN A 97 -12.55 44.64 5.99
N ALA A 98 -11.83 43.52 6.11
CA ALA A 98 -10.40 43.41 5.79
C ALA A 98 -10.09 42.30 4.76
N THR A 99 -11.08 41.88 3.97
CA THR A 99 -10.97 40.78 3.02
C THR A 99 -11.44 41.20 1.62
N TRP A 100 -11.27 40.33 0.63
CA TRP A 100 -11.64 40.57 -0.78
C TRP A 100 -13.16 40.56 -1.05
N THR A 101 -13.99 40.33 -0.04
CA THR A 101 -15.45 40.13 -0.17
C THR A 101 -16.25 41.29 0.37
N ASP A 102 -17.35 41.64 -0.30
CA ASP A 102 -18.40 42.51 0.24
C ASP A 102 -19.32 41.78 1.25
N SER A 103 -20.21 42.52 1.91
CA SER A 103 -21.14 42.00 2.93
C SER A 103 -22.03 40.86 2.39
N ASN A 104 -22.54 40.99 1.17
CA ASN A 104 -23.43 39.98 0.56
C ASN A 104 -22.67 38.69 0.24
N LYS A 105 -21.49 38.79 -0.38
CA LYS A 105 -20.62 37.62 -0.65
C LYS A 105 -20.19 36.95 0.63
N SER A 106 -19.88 37.73 1.67
CA SER A 106 -19.52 37.22 2.99
C SER A 106 -20.67 36.46 3.66
N GLN A 107 -21.91 36.95 3.52
CA GLN A 107 -23.11 36.25 4.00
C GLN A 107 -23.37 34.95 3.22
N VAL A 108 -23.18 34.96 1.90
CA VAL A 108 -23.30 33.73 1.10
C VAL A 108 -22.27 32.68 1.52
N LEU A 109 -21.02 33.09 1.77
CA LEU A 109 -19.96 32.19 2.22
C LEU A 109 -20.29 31.54 3.56
N ILE A 110 -20.73 32.30 4.55
CA ILE A 110 -21.02 31.75 5.89
C ILE A 110 -22.24 30.81 5.88
N VAL A 111 -23.29 31.14 5.10
CA VAL A 111 -24.46 30.25 4.91
C VAL A 111 -24.05 28.99 4.16
N THR A 112 -23.21 29.10 3.12
CA THR A 112 -22.72 27.96 2.36
C THR A 112 -21.87 27.04 3.25
N TRP A 113 -20.98 27.60 4.06
CA TRP A 113 -20.18 26.84 5.02
C TRP A 113 -21.06 26.08 6.02
N CYS A 114 -22.07 26.75 6.59
CA CYS A 114 -23.05 26.09 7.44
C CYS A 114 -23.79 24.97 6.69
N GLY A 115 -24.26 25.22 5.47
CA GLY A 115 -24.94 24.21 4.65
C GLY A 115 -24.06 22.98 4.40
N LEU A 116 -22.78 23.19 4.07
CA LEU A 116 -21.84 22.09 3.87
C LEU A 116 -21.60 21.32 5.16
N PHE A 117 -21.57 21.98 6.32
CA PHE A 117 -21.51 21.28 7.60
C PHE A 117 -22.72 20.34 7.80
N GLY A 118 -23.94 20.80 7.47
CA GLY A 118 -25.14 19.96 7.48
C GLY A 118 -25.05 18.79 6.49
N SER A 119 -24.54 19.04 5.28
CA SER A 119 -24.26 18.01 4.28
C SER A 119 -23.28 16.95 4.78
N SER A 120 -22.21 17.33 5.49
CA SER A 120 -21.23 16.41 6.07
C SER A 120 -21.89 15.39 7.00
N MET A 121 -22.88 15.81 7.79
CA MET A 121 -23.64 14.90 8.65
C MET A 121 -24.33 13.81 7.84
N ALA A 122 -25.03 14.19 6.77
CA ALA A 122 -25.66 13.21 5.87
C ALA A 122 -24.63 12.28 5.18
N VAL A 123 -23.46 12.81 4.77
CA VAL A 123 -22.38 11.99 4.19
C VAL A 123 -21.99 10.85 5.13
N PHE A 124 -21.90 11.11 6.44
CA PHE A 124 -21.65 10.05 7.42
C PHE A 124 -22.74 9.00 7.41
N GLY A 125 -24.00 9.40 7.53
CA GLY A 125 -25.14 8.49 7.55
C GLY A 125 -25.21 7.57 6.31
N VAL A 126 -25.02 8.11 5.10
CA VAL A 126 -25.15 7.34 3.85
C VAL A 126 -24.10 6.23 3.71
N HIS A 127 -22.89 6.42 4.25
CA HIS A 127 -21.87 5.36 4.25
C HIS A 127 -22.32 4.13 5.06
N PHE A 128 -23.02 4.32 6.18
CA PHE A 128 -23.54 3.21 6.98
C PHE A 128 -24.77 2.57 6.35
N VAL A 129 -25.65 3.38 5.72
CA VAL A 129 -26.79 2.87 4.96
C VAL A 129 -26.34 1.97 3.81
N TYR A 130 -25.34 2.40 3.02
CA TYR A 130 -24.78 1.58 1.94
C TYR A 130 -24.18 0.27 2.48
N ARG A 131 -23.38 0.34 3.55
CA ARG A 131 -22.72 -0.85 4.11
C ARG A 131 -23.73 -1.85 4.66
N PHE A 132 -24.74 -1.37 5.39
CA PHE A 132 -25.84 -2.18 5.85
C PHE A 132 -26.52 -2.91 4.68
N ALA A 133 -26.84 -2.18 3.60
CA ALA A 133 -27.44 -2.75 2.39
C ALA A 133 -26.57 -3.81 1.69
N SER A 134 -25.25 -3.77 1.89
CA SER A 134 -24.31 -4.74 1.29
C SER A 134 -24.08 -6.02 2.12
N VAL A 135 -24.43 -6.01 3.42
CA VAL A 135 -24.06 -7.09 4.36
C VAL A 135 -25.26 -7.94 4.80
N HIS A 136 -26.46 -7.37 5.00
CA HIS A 136 -27.57 -8.09 5.62
C HIS A 136 -28.35 -9.03 4.66
N PRO A 137 -28.69 -10.27 5.08
CA PRO A 137 -29.58 -11.17 4.34
C PRO A 137 -31.07 -10.80 4.44
N ASN A 138 -31.83 -11.16 3.40
CA ASN A 138 -33.26 -10.85 3.23
C ASN A 138 -34.18 -11.66 4.16
N HIS A 139 -34.68 -11.03 5.21
CA HIS A 139 -35.66 -11.67 6.10
C HIS A 139 -36.97 -10.90 6.30
N SER A 140 -37.07 -9.61 5.92
CA SER A 140 -38.33 -8.83 6.02
C SER A 140 -38.45 -7.72 4.98
N LEU A 141 -39.70 -7.38 4.63
CA LEU A 141 -40.10 -6.41 3.61
C LEU A 141 -39.60 -4.98 3.91
N PHE A 142 -39.45 -4.61 5.19
CA PHE A 142 -38.84 -3.35 5.61
C PHE A 142 -37.35 -3.29 5.25
N TRP A 143 -36.60 -4.35 5.55
CA TRP A 143 -35.16 -4.43 5.25
C TRP A 143 -34.88 -4.45 3.74
N ASN A 144 -35.76 -5.08 2.95
CA ASN A 144 -35.67 -5.07 1.49
C ASN A 144 -35.77 -3.65 0.91
N LYS A 145 -36.65 -2.79 1.46
CA LYS A 145 -36.76 -1.39 1.03
C LYS A 145 -35.52 -0.57 1.38
N ILE A 146 -34.99 -0.73 2.59
CA ILE A 146 -33.75 -0.06 3.02
C ILE A 146 -32.57 -0.52 2.15
N GLN A 147 -32.52 -1.80 1.79
CA GLN A 147 -31.49 -2.33 0.92
C GLN A 147 -31.59 -1.80 -0.52
N ALA A 148 -32.80 -1.72 -1.08
CA ALA A 148 -33.03 -1.13 -2.40
C ALA A 148 -32.60 0.35 -2.43
N PHE A 149 -32.90 1.09 -1.36
CA PHE A 149 -32.44 2.47 -1.18
C PHE A 149 -30.91 2.55 -1.08
N GLY A 150 -30.29 1.73 -0.22
CA GLY A 150 -28.85 1.72 0.02
C GLY A 150 -28.00 1.19 -1.13
N ARG A 151 -28.58 0.43 -2.07
CA ARG A 151 -27.91 0.01 -3.31
C ARG A 151 -27.99 1.05 -4.43
N ASN A 152 -28.90 2.02 -4.34
CA ASN A 152 -29.04 3.07 -5.34
C ASN A 152 -28.11 4.26 -5.03
N LEU A 153 -26.92 4.25 -5.64
CA LEU A 153 -25.91 5.29 -5.44
C LEU A 153 -26.41 6.72 -5.73
N LEU A 154 -27.28 6.90 -6.74
CA LEU A 154 -27.80 8.23 -7.08
C LEU A 154 -28.62 8.83 -5.94
N VAL A 155 -29.42 8.00 -5.29
CA VAL A 155 -30.23 8.41 -4.14
C VAL A 155 -29.32 8.75 -2.95
N LEU A 156 -28.26 7.97 -2.73
CA LEU A 156 -27.27 8.25 -1.67
C LEU A 156 -26.50 9.56 -1.92
N PHE A 157 -26.21 9.92 -3.18
CA PHE A 157 -25.59 11.21 -3.51
C PHE A 157 -26.55 12.39 -3.34
N ALA A 158 -27.86 12.17 -3.45
CA ALA A 158 -28.86 13.21 -3.28
C ALA A 158 -29.09 13.60 -1.80
N VAL A 159 -28.97 12.65 -0.86
CA VAL A 159 -29.25 12.91 0.57
C VAL A 159 -28.41 14.05 1.16
N PRO A 160 -27.08 14.11 0.97
CA PRO A 160 -26.27 15.24 1.45
C PRO A 160 -26.67 16.59 0.83
N ILE A 161 -27.09 16.61 -0.43
CA ILE A 161 -27.56 17.83 -1.11
C ILE A 161 -28.87 18.32 -0.48
N VAL A 162 -29.78 17.40 -0.10
CA VAL A 162 -31.01 17.76 0.62
C VAL A 162 -30.68 18.36 1.99
N TYR A 163 -29.74 17.78 2.72
CA TYR A 163 -29.28 18.32 4.01
C TYR A 163 -28.63 19.70 3.86
N PHE A 164 -27.84 19.90 2.79
CA PHE A 164 -27.27 21.20 2.45
C PHE A 164 -28.35 22.27 2.28
N ILE A 165 -29.36 21.99 1.43
CA ILE A 165 -30.45 22.93 1.13
C ILE A 165 -31.29 23.19 2.39
N TRP A 166 -31.63 22.13 3.13
CA TRP A 166 -32.42 22.23 4.36
C TRP A 166 -31.74 23.13 5.38
N TRP A 167 -30.44 22.92 5.65
CA TRP A 167 -29.74 23.73 6.64
C TRP A 167 -29.50 25.17 6.18
N CYS A 168 -29.21 25.40 4.89
CA CYS A 168 -29.15 26.76 4.33
C CYS A 168 -30.48 27.50 4.54
N PHE A 169 -31.60 26.84 4.28
CA PHE A 169 -32.93 27.41 4.46
C PHE A 169 -33.20 27.78 5.93
N VAL A 170 -32.83 26.91 6.87
CA VAL A 170 -32.93 27.19 8.31
C VAL A 170 -32.07 28.39 8.70
N CYS A 171 -30.82 28.45 8.24
CA CYS A 171 -29.93 29.57 8.55
C CYS A 171 -30.46 30.91 8.01
N ILE A 172 -31.00 30.93 6.80
CA ILE A 172 -31.51 32.14 6.15
C ILE A 172 -32.77 32.68 6.85
N ILE A 173 -33.66 31.80 7.29
CA ILE A 173 -34.96 32.18 7.86
C ILE A 173 -34.89 32.42 9.36
N TYR A 174 -34.26 31.50 10.11
CA TYR A 174 -34.38 31.46 11.57
C TYR A 174 -33.13 31.96 12.30
N CYS A 175 -31.95 31.91 11.66
CA CYS A 175 -30.68 32.29 12.28
C CYS A 175 -30.12 33.63 11.76
N ARG A 176 -30.94 34.36 11.00
CA ARG A 176 -30.63 35.69 10.45
C ARG A 176 -31.17 36.78 11.39
N TYR A 177 -30.71 38.01 11.18
CA TYR A 177 -31.09 39.22 11.92
C TYR A 177 -32.58 39.25 12.35
N SER A 178 -32.80 39.44 13.65
CA SER A 178 -34.08 39.93 14.19
C SER A 178 -33.82 41.22 14.98
N PRO A 179 -34.74 42.20 14.97
CA PRO A 179 -34.58 43.43 15.75
C PRO A 179 -34.32 43.16 17.24
N ASP A 180 -34.94 42.11 17.78
CA ASP A 180 -34.86 41.75 19.20
C ASP A 180 -33.49 41.17 19.60
N THR A 181 -32.86 40.41 18.70
CA THR A 181 -31.54 39.79 18.96
C THR A 181 -30.36 40.68 18.59
N PHE A 182 -30.58 41.75 17.81
CA PHE A 182 -29.52 42.60 17.29
C PHE A 182 -28.73 43.33 18.39
N TYR A 183 -29.42 43.93 19.37
CA TYR A 183 -28.75 44.71 20.42
C TYR A 183 -27.87 43.82 21.31
N TYR A 184 -28.36 42.64 21.67
CA TYR A 184 -27.62 41.65 22.43
C TYR A 184 -26.34 41.22 21.68
N MET A 185 -26.50 40.86 20.41
CA MET A 185 -25.40 40.42 19.54
C MET A 185 -24.37 41.53 19.29
N ARG A 186 -24.83 42.78 19.12
CA ARG A 186 -23.97 43.95 18.98
C ARG A 186 -23.13 44.17 20.24
N ASN A 187 -23.74 44.06 21.41
CA ASN A 187 -23.04 44.23 22.68
C ASN A 187 -21.94 43.17 22.85
N ILE A 188 -22.29 41.89 22.64
CA ILE A 188 -21.35 40.77 22.78
C ILE A 188 -20.18 40.85 21.80
N THR A 189 -20.47 41.13 20.54
CA THR A 189 -19.41 41.22 19.52
C THR A 189 -18.44 42.38 19.83
N LYS A 190 -18.97 43.48 20.41
CA LYS A 190 -18.17 44.62 20.83
C LYS A 190 -17.36 44.35 22.09
N THR A 191 -17.94 43.71 23.11
CA THR A 191 -17.25 43.45 24.39
C THR A 191 -16.20 42.35 24.27
N LEU A 192 -16.49 41.25 23.56
CA LEU A 192 -15.59 40.10 23.46
C LEU A 192 -14.51 40.24 22.39
N TYR A 193 -14.83 40.89 21.26
CA TYR A 193 -13.92 40.95 20.10
C TYR A 193 -13.56 42.37 19.67
N ASN A 194 -14.11 43.41 20.32
CA ASN A 194 -13.98 44.81 19.92
C ASN A 194 -14.34 45.07 18.45
N LEU A 195 -15.30 44.31 17.92
CA LEU A 195 -15.77 44.44 16.54
C LEU A 195 -17.11 45.15 16.49
N ASN A 196 -17.34 45.90 15.42
CA ASN A 196 -18.67 46.37 15.12
C ASN A 196 -19.43 45.28 14.36
N ILE A 197 -20.71 45.08 14.70
CA ILE A 197 -21.56 44.08 14.05
C ILE A 197 -21.74 44.35 12.55
N GLU A 198 -21.56 45.61 12.13
CA GLU A 198 -21.61 46.03 10.73
C GLU A 198 -20.42 45.49 9.92
N ASP A 199 -19.28 45.19 10.55
CA ASP A 199 -18.05 44.73 9.88
C ASP A 199 -18.00 43.20 9.66
N ILE A 200 -19.06 42.49 10.09
CA ILE A 200 -19.12 41.03 10.10
C ILE A 200 -20.39 40.51 9.43
N SER A 201 -20.27 39.33 8.83
CA SER A 201 -21.42 38.49 8.46
C SER A 201 -21.57 37.42 9.52
N TYR A 202 -22.77 37.15 9.99
CA TYR A 202 -22.99 36.21 11.08
C TYR A 202 -24.29 35.43 10.92
N ILE A 203 -24.27 34.23 11.50
CA ILE A 203 -25.41 33.35 11.74
C ILE A 203 -25.45 33.13 13.25
N SER A 204 -26.60 33.36 13.86
CA SER A 204 -26.74 33.22 15.32
C SER A 204 -28.11 32.69 15.72
N ALA A 205 -28.11 31.91 16.78
CA ALA A 205 -29.32 31.62 17.54
C ALA A 205 -29.15 32.17 18.95
N VAL A 206 -30.09 33.01 19.36
CA VAL A 206 -30.21 33.55 20.72
C VAL A 206 -31.46 32.92 21.31
N PHE A 207 -31.33 32.05 22.31
CA PHE A 207 -32.44 31.20 22.77
C PHE A 207 -33.41 31.91 23.72
N TYR A 208 -32.92 32.91 24.42
CA TYR A 208 -33.63 33.67 25.44
C TYR A 208 -33.48 35.16 25.13
N VAL A 209 -34.56 35.94 25.26
CA VAL A 209 -34.59 37.38 24.98
C VAL A 209 -35.22 38.08 26.18
N ASP A 210 -34.54 39.12 26.67
CA ASP A 210 -35.02 39.91 27.79
C ASP A 210 -36.08 40.92 27.32
N ASP A 211 -37.26 40.95 27.97
CA ASP A 211 -38.30 41.94 27.70
C ASP A 211 -37.84 43.33 28.17
N PRO A 212 -37.74 44.34 27.28
CA PRO A 212 -37.28 45.68 27.64
C PRO A 212 -38.15 46.37 28.69
N ASN A 213 -39.44 45.99 28.80
CA ASN A 213 -40.42 46.68 29.64
C ASN A 213 -40.60 46.02 31.02
N ASN A 214 -40.46 44.69 31.10
CA ASN A 214 -40.79 43.92 32.29
C ASN A 214 -39.61 43.09 32.87
N GLY A 215 -38.47 43.03 32.18
CA GLY A 215 -37.32 42.22 32.60
C GLY A 215 -37.56 40.70 32.61
N SER A 216 -38.68 40.24 32.05
CA SER A 216 -39.01 38.82 31.92
C SER A 216 -38.27 38.19 30.75
N ILE A 217 -37.79 36.96 30.93
CA ILE A 217 -37.08 36.20 29.90
C ILE A 217 -38.10 35.48 29.01
N HIS A 218 -38.10 35.78 27.72
CA HIS A 218 -38.93 35.11 26.72
C HIS A 218 -38.11 34.20 25.81
N LEU A 219 -38.72 33.13 25.30
CA LEU A 219 -38.08 32.21 24.36
C LEU A 219 -38.11 32.80 22.94
N SER A 220 -36.96 32.83 22.27
CA SER A 220 -36.91 33.17 20.85
C SER A 220 -37.36 31.98 20.01
N TRP A 221 -38.63 31.97 19.61
CA TRP A 221 -39.23 30.87 18.87
C TRP A 221 -38.45 30.49 17.60
N GLY A 222 -37.86 31.47 16.89
CA GLY A 222 -37.02 31.21 15.72
C GLY A 222 -35.78 30.37 16.05
N SER A 223 -35.04 30.75 17.09
CA SER A 223 -33.85 30.03 17.57
C SER A 223 -34.19 28.61 18.04
N TRP A 224 -35.32 28.42 18.73
CA TRP A 224 -35.78 27.10 19.17
C TRP A 224 -36.20 26.20 18.01
N ILE A 225 -36.88 26.76 17.00
CA ILE A 225 -37.18 26.02 15.76
C ILE A 225 -35.87 25.60 15.08
N ALA A 226 -34.89 26.51 14.96
CA ALA A 226 -33.58 26.19 14.40
C ALA A 226 -32.87 25.06 15.17
N LEU A 227 -32.96 25.07 16.50
CA LEU A 227 -32.41 24.00 17.36
C LEU A 227 -33.09 22.66 17.14
N VAL A 228 -34.41 22.62 17.00
CA VAL A 228 -35.16 21.37 16.72
C VAL A 228 -34.76 20.82 15.35
N GLN A 229 -34.65 21.68 14.33
CA GLN A 229 -34.21 21.27 12.99
C GLN A 229 -32.77 20.73 13.02
N PHE A 230 -31.87 21.44 13.70
CA PHE A 230 -30.48 21.00 13.92
C PHE A 230 -30.41 19.64 14.63
N SER A 231 -31.16 19.49 15.73
CA SER A 231 -31.20 18.26 16.52
C SER A 231 -31.77 17.10 15.72
N THR A 232 -32.74 17.35 14.85
CA THR A 232 -33.29 16.33 13.94
C THR A 232 -32.25 15.90 12.90
N MET A 233 -31.51 16.85 12.33
CA MET A 233 -30.48 16.58 11.33
C MET A 233 -29.30 15.78 11.92
N VAL A 234 -28.76 16.24 13.06
CA VAL A 234 -27.65 15.57 13.75
C VAL A 234 -28.12 14.24 14.35
N GLY A 235 -29.30 14.21 14.96
CA GLY A 235 -29.88 13.01 15.57
C GLY A 235 -30.17 11.91 14.57
N SER A 236 -30.74 12.23 13.40
CA SER A 236 -30.97 11.24 12.34
C SER A 236 -29.65 10.64 11.83
N SER A 237 -28.61 11.46 11.67
CA SER A 237 -27.29 10.95 11.28
C SER A 237 -26.65 10.08 12.35
N MET A 238 -26.64 10.53 13.61
CA MET A 238 -26.13 9.76 14.76
C MET A 238 -26.87 8.42 14.89
N PHE A 239 -28.19 8.42 14.70
CA PHE A 239 -28.98 7.20 14.67
C PHE A 239 -28.49 6.26 13.55
N CYS A 240 -28.33 6.75 12.31
CA CYS A 240 -27.80 5.92 11.22
C CYS A 240 -26.41 5.36 11.55
N VAL A 241 -25.49 6.19 12.03
CA VAL A 241 -24.11 5.79 12.34
C VAL A 241 -24.07 4.76 13.47
N SER A 242 -24.76 5.02 14.58
CA SER A 242 -24.72 4.15 15.76
C SER A 242 -25.55 2.87 15.57
N PHE A 243 -26.80 2.98 15.11
CA PHE A 243 -27.71 1.84 14.99
C PHE A 243 -27.33 0.94 13.82
N LEU A 244 -27.19 1.48 12.61
CA LEU A 244 -26.79 0.67 11.45
C LEU A 244 -25.34 0.20 11.56
N GLY A 245 -24.48 0.98 12.21
CA GLY A 245 -23.13 0.58 12.57
C GLY A 245 -23.12 -0.62 13.53
N TYR A 246 -23.94 -0.59 14.59
CA TYR A 246 -24.09 -1.71 15.52
C TYR A 246 -24.64 -2.97 14.85
N LEU A 247 -25.67 -2.84 14.00
CA LEU A 247 -26.21 -3.97 13.24
C LEU A 247 -25.15 -4.57 12.30
N CYS A 248 -24.42 -3.71 11.58
CA CYS A 248 -23.32 -4.14 10.74
C CYS A 248 -22.23 -4.83 11.58
N TYR A 249 -21.91 -4.33 12.78
CA TYR A 249 -20.97 -4.96 13.70
C TYR A 249 -21.42 -6.35 14.13
N SER A 250 -22.67 -6.49 14.57
CA SER A 250 -23.23 -7.75 15.08
C SER A 250 -23.24 -8.82 14.00
N GLU A 251 -23.69 -8.48 12.80
CA GLU A 251 -23.74 -9.39 11.66
C GLU A 251 -22.33 -9.80 11.20
N LEU A 252 -21.39 -8.86 11.11
CA LEU A 252 -20.01 -9.16 10.70
C LEU A 252 -19.29 -10.03 11.74
N SER A 253 -19.53 -9.79 13.03
CA SER A 253 -18.98 -10.58 14.13
C SER A 253 -19.55 -12.00 14.14
N SER A 254 -20.86 -12.15 13.91
CA SER A 254 -21.53 -13.44 13.76
C SER A 254 -20.96 -14.25 12.60
N GLN A 255 -20.85 -13.66 11.40
CA GLN A 255 -20.25 -14.34 10.24
C GLN A 255 -18.78 -14.73 10.45
N LEU A 256 -18.00 -13.92 11.18
CA LEU A 256 -16.61 -14.27 11.53
C LEU A 256 -16.51 -15.48 12.47
N SER A 257 -17.51 -15.69 13.34
CA SER A 257 -17.53 -16.83 14.28
C SER A 257 -17.98 -18.15 13.63
N MET A 258 -18.82 -18.08 12.58
CA MET A 258 -19.38 -19.26 11.89
C MET A 258 -18.53 -19.79 10.74
N THR A 259 -17.47 -19.08 10.32
CA THR A 259 -16.74 -19.35 9.07
C THR A 259 -15.34 -19.93 9.33
N SER A 260 -15.27 -21.17 9.85
CA SER A 260 -14.03 -21.95 9.99
C SER A 260 -13.58 -22.63 8.68
N SER A 261 -14.36 -22.53 7.58
CA SER A 261 -14.17 -23.31 6.35
C SER A 261 -14.11 -22.52 5.02
N GLN A 262 -14.03 -21.18 5.00
CA GLN A 262 -13.82 -20.39 3.78
C GLN A 262 -12.53 -19.54 3.79
N SER A 263 -11.96 -19.36 2.58
CA SER A 263 -10.77 -18.57 2.21
C SER A 263 -10.36 -17.43 3.17
N GLN A 264 -9.14 -17.53 3.71
CA GLN A 264 -8.48 -16.52 4.57
C GLN A 264 -8.45 -15.09 3.95
N VAL A 265 -8.52 -14.99 2.62
CA VAL A 265 -8.56 -13.71 1.88
C VAL A 265 -9.89 -12.98 2.08
N ALA A 266 -11.03 -13.69 2.14
CA ALA A 266 -12.33 -13.09 2.40
C ALA A 266 -12.43 -12.59 3.85
N ASN A 267 -11.91 -13.36 4.81
CA ASN A 267 -11.88 -12.98 6.23
C ASN A 267 -10.96 -11.79 6.51
N SER A 268 -9.79 -11.71 5.88
CA SER A 268 -8.87 -10.58 6.05
C SER A 268 -9.40 -9.26 5.45
N LEU A 269 -10.12 -9.32 4.32
CA LEU A 269 -10.77 -8.15 3.72
C LEU A 269 -11.96 -7.67 4.56
N LYS A 270 -12.82 -8.58 5.04
CA LYS A 270 -13.93 -8.25 5.96
C LYS A 270 -13.41 -7.59 7.25
N LYS A 271 -12.31 -8.09 7.83
CA LYS A 271 -11.64 -7.51 9.01
C LYS A 271 -11.01 -6.14 8.75
N GLN A 272 -10.48 -5.90 7.53
CA GLN A 272 -9.96 -4.58 7.14
C GLN A 272 -11.08 -3.55 6.99
N LEU A 273 -12.16 -3.91 6.29
CA LEU A 273 -13.34 -3.04 6.16
C LEU A 273 -13.95 -2.73 7.53
N TYR A 274 -13.90 -3.68 8.46
CA TYR A 274 -14.30 -3.52 9.86
C TYR A 274 -13.44 -2.49 10.62
N PHE A 275 -12.12 -2.60 10.62
CA PHE A 275 -11.28 -1.61 11.31
C PHE A 275 -11.36 -0.23 10.65
N ALA A 276 -11.50 -0.17 9.33
CA ALA A 276 -11.72 1.07 8.60
C ALA A 276 -13.05 1.72 9.01
N LEU A 277 -14.11 0.91 9.20
CA LEU A 277 -15.39 1.36 9.73
C LEU A 277 -15.23 1.98 11.11
N VAL A 278 -14.56 1.32 12.05
CA VAL A 278 -14.37 1.85 13.41
C VAL A 278 -13.62 3.18 13.39
N GLY A 279 -12.52 3.28 12.63
CA GLY A 279 -11.78 4.53 12.50
C GLY A 279 -12.61 5.67 11.90
N GLN A 280 -13.42 5.36 10.89
CA GLN A 280 -14.32 6.32 10.23
C GLN A 280 -15.54 6.70 11.08
N THR A 281 -15.90 5.91 12.08
CA THR A 281 -16.93 6.28 13.07
C THR A 281 -16.35 7.21 14.12
N VAL A 282 -15.17 6.89 14.63
CA VAL A 282 -14.55 7.61 15.75
C VAL A 282 -14.16 9.04 15.35
N ILE A 283 -13.59 9.22 14.15
CA ILE A 283 -13.11 10.54 13.69
C ILE A 283 -14.25 11.58 13.64
N PRO A 284 -15.36 11.38 12.92
CA PRO A 284 -16.49 12.31 12.95
C PRO A 284 -17.06 12.54 14.35
N ILE A 285 -17.14 11.50 15.19
CA ILE A 285 -17.65 11.63 16.57
C ILE A 285 -16.80 12.60 17.37
N THR A 286 -15.48 12.44 17.32
CA THR A 286 -14.54 13.26 18.08
C THR A 286 -14.39 14.67 17.51
N PHE A 287 -14.33 14.81 16.18
CA PHE A 287 -13.93 16.08 15.53
C PHE A 287 -15.11 16.86 14.92
N MET A 288 -16.31 16.29 14.81
CA MET A 288 -17.49 17.02 14.31
C MET A 288 -18.71 16.94 15.26
N TYR A 289 -19.17 15.75 15.64
CA TYR A 289 -20.38 15.60 16.46
C TYR A 289 -20.22 16.15 17.87
N LEU A 290 -19.15 15.74 18.59
CA LEU A 290 -18.92 16.22 19.95
C LEU A 290 -18.73 17.74 19.98
N PRO A 291 -17.86 18.36 19.14
CA PRO A 291 -17.71 19.81 19.10
C PRO A 291 -19.01 20.55 18.87
N VAL A 292 -19.81 20.11 17.90
CA VAL A 292 -21.04 20.84 17.55
C VAL A 292 -22.14 20.67 18.60
N CYS A 293 -22.26 19.49 19.22
CA CYS A 293 -23.22 19.27 20.30
C CYS A 293 -22.87 20.16 21.49
N VAL A 294 -21.59 20.21 21.90
CA VAL A 294 -21.15 21.10 22.97
C VAL A 294 -21.44 22.55 22.60
N PHE A 295 -21.15 22.95 21.35
CA PHE A 295 -21.33 24.31 20.87
C PHE A 295 -22.79 24.77 20.80
N VAL A 296 -23.72 23.90 20.38
CA VAL A 296 -25.14 24.26 20.19
C VAL A 296 -25.96 24.06 21.46
N PHE A 297 -25.70 22.99 22.24
CA PHE A 297 -26.46 22.72 23.47
C PHE A 297 -25.93 23.47 24.69
N GLY A 298 -24.65 23.84 24.74
CA GLY A 298 -24.08 24.64 25.84
C GLY A 298 -24.90 25.90 26.18
N PRO A 299 -25.20 26.78 25.20
CA PRO A 299 -25.98 28.00 25.47
C PRO A 299 -27.47 27.74 25.77
N VAL A 300 -28.03 26.58 25.42
CA VAL A 300 -29.40 26.18 25.82
C VAL A 300 -29.49 25.99 27.34
N PHE A 301 -28.42 25.46 27.93
CA PHE A 301 -28.28 25.23 29.38
C PHE A 301 -27.54 26.38 30.10
N MET A 302 -27.34 27.53 29.45
CA MET A 302 -26.61 28.69 29.99
C MET A 302 -25.16 28.38 30.39
N VAL A 303 -24.52 27.42 29.72
CA VAL A 303 -23.12 27.07 29.95
C VAL A 303 -22.22 27.97 29.10
N GLU A 304 -21.38 28.76 29.76
CA GLU A 304 -20.38 29.57 29.09
C GLU A 304 -19.20 28.71 28.62
N ILE A 305 -19.05 28.59 27.30
CA ILE A 305 -17.98 27.79 26.68
C ILE A 305 -16.66 28.58 26.60
N GLY A 306 -16.74 29.91 26.44
CA GLY A 306 -15.56 30.78 26.40
C GLY A 306 -14.52 30.37 25.35
N VAL A 307 -13.24 30.33 25.74
CA VAL A 307 -12.09 30.02 24.87
C VAL A 307 -12.15 28.60 24.27
N ILE A 308 -12.88 27.67 24.91
CA ILE A 308 -13.05 26.30 24.41
C ILE A 308 -13.69 26.29 23.01
N SER A 309 -14.53 27.28 22.69
CA SER A 309 -15.18 27.40 21.38
C SER A 309 -14.20 27.51 20.20
N THR A 310 -13.05 28.15 20.40
CA THR A 310 -11.98 28.23 19.39
C THR A 310 -11.39 26.85 19.10
N TYR A 311 -11.12 26.05 20.14
CA TYR A 311 -10.60 24.68 19.99
C TYR A 311 -11.61 23.76 19.30
N LEU A 312 -12.90 23.91 19.62
CA LEU A 312 -13.97 23.16 18.96
C LEU A 312 -14.06 23.49 17.45
N THR A 313 -13.88 24.76 17.08
CA THR A 313 -13.82 25.19 15.67
C THR A 313 -12.60 24.60 14.97
N HIS A 314 -11.43 24.59 15.62
CA HIS A 314 -10.24 23.94 15.07
C HIS A 314 -10.39 22.43 14.89
N ALA A 315 -11.07 21.74 15.81
CA ALA A 315 -11.38 20.32 15.68
C ALA A 315 -12.20 20.04 14.40
N VAL A 316 -13.19 20.89 14.10
CA VAL A 316 -14.01 20.79 12.87
C VAL A 316 -13.18 21.03 11.61
N THR A 317 -12.24 21.98 11.62
CA THR A 317 -11.30 22.21 10.50
C THR A 317 -10.32 21.04 10.31
N LEU A 318 -9.94 20.32 11.38
CA LEU A 318 -9.00 19.19 11.30
C LEU A 318 -9.63 17.92 10.72
N TYR A 319 -10.95 17.78 10.82
CA TYR A 319 -11.68 16.58 10.40
C TYR A 319 -11.34 16.10 8.97
N PRO A 320 -11.37 16.96 7.91
CA PRO A 320 -11.09 16.55 6.53
C PRO A 320 -9.64 16.11 6.29
N VAL A 321 -8.73 16.42 7.22
CA VAL A 321 -7.34 15.93 7.18
C VAL A 321 -7.27 14.48 7.67
N LEU A 322 -8.01 14.17 8.73
CA LEU A 322 -7.94 12.88 9.40
C LEU A 322 -8.80 11.81 8.71
N ASN A 323 -9.96 12.19 8.19
CA ASN A 323 -10.92 11.25 7.60
C ASN A 323 -10.39 10.35 6.47
N PRO A 324 -9.53 10.80 5.54
CA PRO A 324 -8.99 9.93 4.51
C PRO A 324 -7.95 8.90 5.04
N LEU A 325 -7.34 9.15 6.20
CA LEU A 325 -6.22 8.33 6.71
C LEU A 325 -6.59 6.88 7.05
N PRO A 326 -7.72 6.58 7.73
CA PRO A 326 -8.17 5.19 7.93
C PRO A 326 -8.28 4.41 6.62
N ASN A 327 -8.86 5.00 5.57
CA ASN A 327 -8.97 4.34 4.27
C ASN A 327 -7.58 4.00 3.71
N MET A 328 -6.67 4.97 3.74
CA MET A 328 -5.31 4.82 3.22
C MET A 328 -4.51 3.73 3.94
N PHE A 329 -4.53 3.71 5.28
CA PHE A 329 -3.65 2.83 6.06
C PHE A 329 -4.27 1.48 6.43
N ILE A 330 -5.61 1.37 6.45
CA ILE A 330 -6.28 0.12 6.85
C ILE A 330 -6.53 -0.79 5.64
N ILE A 331 -6.88 -0.22 4.48
CA ILE A 331 -7.12 -1.01 3.26
C ILE A 331 -5.76 -1.52 2.73
N LYS A 332 -5.53 -2.85 2.77
CA LYS A 332 -4.23 -3.47 2.44
C LYS A 332 -3.72 -3.00 1.07
N SER A 333 -4.57 -2.94 0.06
CA SER A 333 -4.17 -2.51 -1.29
C SER A 333 -3.64 -1.06 -1.34
N TYR A 334 -4.30 -0.15 -0.61
CA TYR A 334 -3.93 1.27 -0.57
C TYR A 334 -2.64 1.47 0.23
N ARG A 335 -2.59 0.91 1.45
CA ARG A 335 -1.40 0.96 2.30
C ARG A 335 -0.19 0.37 1.58
N ASN A 336 -0.36 -0.75 0.89
CA ASN A 336 0.74 -1.39 0.16
C ASN A 336 1.31 -0.50 -0.93
N THR A 337 0.45 0.30 -1.57
CA THR A 337 0.86 1.24 -2.61
C THR A 337 1.53 2.48 -2.02
N ILE A 338 1.03 3.01 -0.89
CA ILE A 338 1.60 4.20 -0.24
C ILE A 338 2.96 3.91 0.39
N ILE A 339 3.08 2.77 1.08
CA ILE A 339 4.25 2.45 1.92
C ILE A 339 5.35 1.72 1.12
N ASP A 340 5.18 1.49 -0.20
CA ASP A 340 6.03 0.62 -1.04
C ASP A 340 6.43 -0.65 -0.26
N ARG A 341 5.46 -1.54 -0.04
CA ARG A 341 5.53 -2.56 1.03
C ARG A 341 6.60 -3.64 0.90
N TYR A 342 7.46 -3.57 -0.11
CA TYR A 342 8.53 -4.54 -0.30
C TYR A 342 9.85 -3.85 -0.61
N PRO A 343 10.36 -2.95 0.28
CA PRO A 343 11.63 -2.29 0.03
C PRO A 343 12.78 -3.28 -0.01
N LEU A 344 12.60 -4.47 0.58
CA LEU A 344 13.57 -5.56 0.67
C LEU A 344 13.29 -6.69 -0.34
N GLY A 345 12.18 -6.59 -1.08
CA GLY A 345 11.82 -7.39 -2.26
C GLY A 345 11.03 -8.70 -2.03
N ARG A 346 10.69 -9.34 -3.16
CA ARG A 346 9.83 -10.54 -3.26
C ARG A 346 10.55 -11.64 -4.04
N PHE A 347 10.51 -12.85 -3.50
CA PHE A 347 11.18 -14.04 -4.01
C PHE A 347 10.11 -15.04 -4.43
N LYS A 348 9.68 -14.93 -5.69
CA LYS A 348 8.79 -15.92 -6.30
C LYS A 348 9.61 -16.88 -7.15
N SER A 349 9.46 -18.17 -6.90
CA SER A 349 10.19 -19.24 -7.57
C SER A 349 9.27 -20.42 -7.81
N SER A 350 9.40 -21.05 -8.97
CA SER A 350 8.73 -22.31 -9.35
C SER A 350 9.82 -23.28 -9.78
N TYR A 351 9.77 -24.53 -9.34
CA TYR A 351 10.74 -25.55 -9.73
C TYR A 351 10.09 -26.89 -10.06
N PRO A 352 10.42 -27.48 -11.23
CA PRO A 352 10.11 -28.87 -11.53
C PRO A 352 11.12 -29.83 -10.88
N PHE A 353 10.63 -30.85 -10.19
CA PHE A 353 11.41 -31.98 -9.68
C PHE A 353 11.11 -33.21 -10.53
N ALA A 354 12.03 -33.55 -11.44
CA ALA A 354 11.94 -34.73 -12.30
C ALA A 354 12.38 -36.01 -11.57
N ASN A 355 12.01 -37.17 -12.13
CA ASN A 355 12.30 -38.50 -11.61
C ASN A 355 11.77 -38.73 -10.19
N ILE A 356 10.53 -38.28 -9.93
CA ILE A 356 9.98 -38.25 -8.58
C ILE A 356 9.77 -39.64 -7.99
N ARG A 357 9.41 -40.63 -8.81
CA ARG A 357 9.23 -42.03 -8.40
C ARG A 357 10.53 -42.62 -7.85
N GLU A 358 11.67 -42.31 -8.46
CA GLU A 358 13.00 -42.73 -7.98
C GLU A 358 13.54 -41.86 -6.85
N ALA A 359 13.07 -40.61 -6.74
CA ALA A 359 13.52 -39.66 -5.73
C ALA A 359 12.88 -39.91 -4.36
N ILE A 360 11.60 -40.31 -4.31
CA ILE A 360 10.85 -40.52 -3.05
C ILE A 360 11.58 -41.42 -2.06
N PRO A 361 12.07 -42.63 -2.43
CA PRO A 361 12.84 -43.46 -1.50
C PRO A 361 14.09 -42.75 -0.96
N ARG A 362 14.75 -41.95 -1.79
CA ARG A 362 15.92 -41.17 -1.38
C ARG A 362 15.54 -40.03 -0.43
N VAL A 363 14.38 -39.42 -0.60
CA VAL A 363 13.87 -38.37 0.31
C VAL A 363 13.59 -38.96 1.69
N ILE A 364 13.02 -40.17 1.71
CA ILE A 364 12.74 -40.92 2.93
C ILE A 364 14.05 -41.28 3.66
N GLU A 365 15.04 -41.83 2.94
CA GLU A 365 16.30 -42.30 3.53
C GLU A 365 17.29 -41.18 3.88
N ARG A 366 17.42 -40.17 3.01
CA ARG A 366 18.49 -39.16 3.07
C ARG A 366 18.02 -37.77 3.51
N GLY A 367 16.71 -37.56 3.64
CA GLY A 367 16.12 -36.30 4.08
C GLY A 367 15.62 -35.40 2.93
N PRO A 368 15.42 -34.10 3.17
CA PRO A 368 14.67 -33.22 2.29
C PRO A 368 15.27 -33.08 0.88
N LEU A 369 14.41 -33.08 -0.13
CA LEU A 369 14.74 -32.79 -1.52
C LEU A 369 14.38 -31.34 -1.84
N GLY A 370 15.40 -30.48 -1.91
CA GLY A 370 15.26 -29.05 -2.22
C GLY A 370 15.70 -28.70 -3.63
N CYS A 371 15.16 -27.60 -4.17
CA CYS A 371 15.72 -26.97 -5.36
C CYS A 371 17.06 -26.30 -5.03
N GLY A 372 17.84 -25.96 -6.05
CA GLY A 372 19.04 -25.13 -5.85
C GLY A 372 18.70 -23.77 -5.21
N TRP A 373 19.68 -23.16 -4.54
CA TRP A 373 19.50 -21.91 -3.80
C TRP A 373 19.23 -20.72 -4.71
N PHE A 374 18.00 -20.20 -4.68
CA PHE A 374 17.62 -18.98 -5.38
C PHE A 374 18.12 -17.76 -4.58
N GLN A 375 19.28 -17.27 -4.99
CA GLN A 375 20.01 -16.21 -4.31
C GLN A 375 19.72 -14.84 -4.93
N LYS A 376 19.29 -13.87 -4.11
CA LYS A 376 19.24 -12.46 -4.50
C LYS A 376 19.83 -11.58 -3.41
N MET A 377 20.93 -10.91 -3.74
CA MET A 377 21.73 -10.12 -2.79
C MET A 377 22.15 -10.97 -1.60
N ASN A 378 21.84 -10.54 -0.38
CA ASN A 378 22.38 -11.17 0.83
C ASN A 378 21.53 -12.32 1.35
N ILE A 379 20.40 -12.62 0.70
CA ILE A 379 19.46 -13.66 1.11
C ILE A 379 19.28 -14.68 -0.02
N SER A 380 19.30 -15.95 0.36
CA SER A 380 19.00 -17.06 -0.53
C SER A 380 17.88 -17.92 0.02
N TRP A 381 17.01 -18.38 -0.87
CA TRP A 381 15.89 -19.26 -0.55
C TRP A 381 15.97 -20.57 -1.33
N THR A 382 15.55 -21.66 -0.70
CA THR A 382 15.26 -22.94 -1.36
C THR A 382 13.89 -23.42 -0.91
N HIS A 383 13.24 -24.21 -1.74
CA HIS A 383 12.01 -24.90 -1.40
C HIS A 383 12.05 -26.31 -1.96
N GLY A 384 11.20 -27.18 -1.44
CA GLY A 384 11.07 -28.52 -1.96
C GLY A 384 10.18 -29.38 -1.10
N ILE A 385 10.49 -30.67 -1.08
CA ILE A 385 9.68 -31.70 -0.45
C ILE A 385 10.46 -32.46 0.62
N VAL A 386 9.75 -32.94 1.63
CA VAL A 386 10.25 -33.89 2.62
C VAL A 386 9.14 -34.86 2.98
N ILE A 387 9.52 -36.08 3.37
CA ILE A 387 8.59 -37.13 3.77
C ILE A 387 8.98 -37.54 5.19
N PRO A 388 8.43 -36.87 6.22
CA PRO A 388 8.72 -37.20 7.62
C PRO A 388 8.08 -38.55 8.00
N ASP A 389 8.58 -39.16 9.08
CA ASP A 389 7.98 -40.34 9.70
C ASP A 389 6.60 -39.99 10.31
N PRO A 390 5.52 -40.77 10.06
CA PRO A 390 5.43 -41.95 9.19
C PRO A 390 5.45 -41.59 7.71
N HIS A 391 6.28 -42.30 6.94
CA HIS A 391 6.70 -42.02 5.55
C HIS A 391 5.58 -42.10 4.48
N ASP A 392 4.39 -41.63 4.82
CA ASP A 392 3.19 -41.73 4.02
C ASP A 392 2.74 -40.36 3.49
N MET A 393 3.16 -39.27 4.15
CA MET A 393 2.67 -37.92 3.88
C MET A 393 3.77 -37.01 3.33
N LEU A 394 3.43 -36.30 2.25
CA LEU A 394 4.26 -35.24 1.69
C LEU A 394 4.20 -34.00 2.58
N THR A 395 5.36 -33.41 2.85
CA THR A 395 5.51 -32.08 3.45
C THR A 395 6.21 -31.18 2.47
N LEU A 396 5.70 -29.96 2.28
CA LEU A 396 6.38 -28.91 1.53
C LEU A 396 7.17 -28.03 2.49
N TYR A 397 8.38 -27.64 2.11
CA TYR A 397 9.20 -26.75 2.94
C TYR A 397 9.86 -25.63 2.13
N VAL A 398 10.18 -24.55 2.85
CA VAL A 398 11.03 -23.45 2.42
C VAL A 398 12.14 -23.29 3.44
N GLN A 399 13.34 -22.98 2.98
CA GLN A 399 14.50 -22.70 3.83
C GLN A 399 15.25 -21.46 3.34
N CYS A 400 15.83 -20.70 4.27
CA CYS A 400 16.66 -19.55 3.97
C CYS A 400 18.13 -19.75 4.40
N LYS A 401 19.03 -19.05 3.73
CA LYS A 401 20.41 -18.82 4.19
C LYS A 401 20.85 -17.40 3.84
N LEU A 402 21.80 -16.88 4.61
CA LEU A 402 22.53 -15.66 4.26
C LEU A 402 23.77 -16.01 3.44
N VAL A 403 24.22 -15.10 2.57
CA VAL A 403 25.43 -15.27 1.76
C VAL A 403 26.66 -15.12 2.62
N ASP A 404 26.78 -13.97 3.29
CA ASP A 404 27.80 -13.67 4.27
C ASP A 404 27.13 -13.58 5.64
N GLU A 405 27.05 -14.71 6.34
CA GLU A 405 26.36 -14.78 7.62
C GLU A 405 27.16 -14.01 8.70
N PRO A 406 26.56 -13.00 9.36
CA PRO A 406 27.25 -12.26 10.41
C PRO A 406 27.42 -13.12 11.66
N ALA A 407 28.48 -12.87 12.42
CA ALA A 407 28.69 -13.50 13.73
C ALA A 407 27.64 -13.08 14.77
N THR A 408 26.94 -11.96 14.54
CA THR A 408 25.84 -11.50 15.37
C THR A 408 24.51 -12.20 15.01
N PRO A 409 23.58 -12.34 15.96
CA PRO A 409 22.24 -12.85 15.66
C PRO A 409 21.57 -12.04 14.55
N TRP A 410 20.92 -12.74 13.62
CA TRP A 410 20.14 -12.13 12.55
C TRP A 410 18.72 -12.69 12.55
N LYS A 411 17.80 -11.88 12.02
CA LYS A 411 16.38 -12.23 11.94
C LYS A 411 15.78 -11.70 10.64
N ILE A 412 14.90 -12.49 10.02
CA ILE A 412 14.13 -12.13 8.84
C ILE A 412 12.66 -12.43 9.13
N GLU A 413 11.78 -11.45 8.98
CA GLU A 413 10.33 -11.68 8.97
C GLU A 413 9.82 -11.67 7.53
N ALA A 414 9.14 -12.74 7.12
CA ALA A 414 8.62 -12.88 5.77
C ALA A 414 7.20 -13.47 5.74
N GLU A 415 6.37 -12.96 4.82
CA GLU A 415 5.09 -13.62 4.44
C GLU A 415 5.44 -14.75 3.46
N VAL A 416 5.11 -15.99 3.81
CA VAL A 416 5.52 -17.18 3.06
C VAL A 416 4.30 -17.95 2.56
N SER A 417 4.31 -18.29 1.29
CA SER A 417 3.35 -19.23 0.69
C SER A 417 4.08 -20.26 -0.15
N ILE A 418 3.58 -21.50 -0.13
CA ILE A 418 4.12 -22.63 -0.88
C ILE A 418 2.96 -23.32 -1.59
N SER A 419 3.17 -23.75 -2.82
CA SER A 419 2.12 -24.42 -3.60
C SER A 419 2.64 -25.63 -4.34
N LEU A 420 1.78 -26.64 -4.50
CA LEU A 420 2.00 -27.77 -5.39
C LEU A 420 1.10 -27.58 -6.63
N HIS A 421 1.72 -27.54 -7.80
CA HIS A 421 1.04 -27.32 -9.06
C HIS A 421 0.25 -28.56 -9.49
N ASN A 422 -0.96 -28.36 -10.03
CA ASN A 422 -1.76 -29.42 -10.64
C ASN A 422 -1.71 -29.28 -12.17
N TYR A 423 -1.24 -30.33 -12.86
CA TYR A 423 -1.12 -30.37 -14.31
C TYR A 423 -2.45 -30.62 -15.04
N ASN A 424 -3.45 -31.20 -14.38
CA ASN A 424 -4.77 -31.46 -14.95
C ASN A 424 -5.68 -30.23 -14.81
N ASP A 425 -5.55 -29.49 -13.70
CA ASP A 425 -6.27 -28.23 -13.46
C ASP A 425 -5.31 -27.11 -13.00
N PRO A 426 -4.75 -26.32 -13.94
CA PRO A 426 -3.83 -25.23 -13.62
C PRO A 426 -4.44 -24.11 -12.76
N GLU A 427 -5.76 -24.00 -12.68
CA GLU A 427 -6.44 -23.01 -11.83
C GLU A 427 -6.66 -23.50 -10.40
N ALA A 428 -6.43 -24.79 -10.11
CA ALA A 428 -6.58 -25.40 -8.80
C ALA A 428 -5.28 -26.02 -8.23
N PRO A 429 -4.17 -25.27 -8.13
CA PRO A 429 -2.99 -25.76 -7.39
C PRO A 429 -3.31 -25.86 -5.89
N LEU A 430 -2.62 -26.77 -5.20
CA LEU A 430 -2.68 -26.86 -3.74
C LEU A 430 -1.84 -25.73 -3.15
N ASN A 431 -2.50 -24.61 -2.82
CA ASN A 431 -1.87 -23.42 -2.28
C ASN A 431 -1.94 -23.38 -0.76
N TYR A 432 -0.78 -23.29 -0.10
CA TYR A 432 -0.65 -23.20 1.34
C TYR A 432 -0.05 -21.86 1.75
N ASP A 433 -0.87 -21.00 2.36
CA ASP A 433 -0.41 -19.77 2.99
C ASP A 433 0.09 -20.08 4.40
N LEU A 434 1.40 -19.96 4.62
CA LEU A 434 2.01 -20.12 5.93
C LEU A 434 1.86 -18.83 6.75
N GLY A 435 1.49 -17.70 6.14
CA GLY A 435 1.44 -16.40 6.80
C GLY A 435 2.84 -15.88 7.15
N ILE A 436 2.94 -15.08 8.20
CA ILE A 436 4.22 -14.50 8.62
C ILE A 436 5.06 -15.55 9.33
N ARG A 437 6.31 -15.70 8.90
CA ARG A 437 7.32 -16.60 9.46
C ARG A 437 8.59 -15.83 9.77
N THR A 438 9.21 -16.23 10.87
CA THR A 438 10.48 -15.65 11.34
C THR A 438 11.59 -16.65 11.10
N PHE A 439 12.64 -16.19 10.43
CA PHE A 439 13.85 -16.97 10.17
C PHE A 439 15.02 -16.35 10.91
N GLN A 440 15.84 -17.17 11.55
CA GLN A 440 16.99 -16.75 12.36
C GLN A 440 18.04 -17.87 12.43
N ASN A 441 19.21 -17.62 13.02
CA ASN A 441 20.37 -18.53 12.99
C ASN A 441 20.03 -20.02 13.22
N ASN A 442 19.20 -20.33 14.22
CA ASN A 442 18.82 -21.70 14.61
C ASN A 442 17.50 -22.20 14.00
N PHE A 443 16.73 -21.31 13.35
CA PHE A 443 15.43 -21.65 12.77
C PHE A 443 15.32 -21.06 11.37
N ARG A 444 15.76 -21.84 10.38
CA ARG A 444 15.92 -21.39 8.99
C ARG A 444 14.88 -21.94 8.03
N SER A 445 13.93 -22.73 8.51
CA SER A 445 12.94 -23.39 7.66
C SER A 445 11.51 -23.13 8.13
N ALA A 446 10.60 -23.09 7.17
CA ALA A 446 9.17 -23.13 7.40
C ALA A 446 8.59 -24.24 6.54
N ARG A 447 7.61 -24.98 7.05
CA ARG A 447 7.02 -26.11 6.34
C ARG A 447 5.51 -26.19 6.52
N HIS A 448 4.84 -26.82 5.56
CA HIS A 448 3.45 -27.25 5.66
C HIS A 448 3.42 -28.77 5.63
N ASP A 449 3.04 -29.36 6.76
CA ASP A 449 2.98 -30.80 6.93
C ASP A 449 1.65 -31.37 6.40
N ASN A 450 1.63 -32.66 6.07
CA ASN A 450 0.43 -33.40 5.67
C ASN A 450 -0.28 -32.85 4.41
N VAL A 451 0.50 -32.54 3.38
CA VAL A 451 0.03 -31.97 2.10
C VAL A 451 -0.82 -32.99 1.33
N MET A 452 -0.31 -34.21 1.18
CA MET A 452 -0.93 -35.28 0.38
C MET A 452 -0.28 -36.62 0.71
N ASN A 453 -1.02 -37.73 0.57
CA ASN A 453 -0.44 -39.07 0.66
C ASN A 453 0.45 -39.37 -0.55
N ILE A 454 1.56 -40.09 -0.37
CA ILE A 454 2.47 -40.40 -1.48
C ILE A 454 1.80 -41.24 -2.58
N ASN A 455 0.89 -42.14 -2.21
CA ASN A 455 0.15 -42.93 -3.20
C ASN A 455 -0.76 -42.04 -4.06
N ASP A 456 -1.46 -41.08 -3.44
CA ASP A 456 -2.30 -40.11 -4.14
C ASP A 456 -1.45 -39.16 -5.01
N LEU A 457 -0.26 -38.77 -4.52
CA LEU A 457 0.67 -37.95 -5.30
C LEU A 457 1.10 -38.66 -6.59
N LEU A 458 1.41 -39.96 -6.49
CA LEU A 458 1.92 -40.78 -7.59
C LEU A 458 0.84 -41.29 -8.55
N ASP A 459 -0.43 -41.14 -8.19
CA ASP A 459 -1.58 -41.43 -9.05
C ASP A 459 -1.84 -40.24 -9.99
N GLU A 460 -1.64 -40.49 -11.29
CA GLU A 460 -1.75 -39.47 -12.34
C GLU A 460 -3.18 -38.92 -12.50
N ASN A 461 -4.20 -39.62 -11.97
CA ASN A 461 -5.58 -39.13 -11.97
C ASN A 461 -5.74 -37.85 -11.16
N PHE A 462 -4.97 -37.69 -10.06
CA PHE A 462 -5.00 -36.47 -9.25
C PHE A 462 -4.25 -35.29 -9.92
N GLY A 463 -3.39 -35.57 -10.90
CA GLY A 463 -2.77 -34.54 -11.74
C GLY A 463 -1.56 -33.81 -11.15
N PHE A 464 -1.04 -34.23 -10.00
CA PHE A 464 0.11 -33.57 -9.36
C PHE A 464 1.47 -34.06 -9.88
N VAL A 465 1.50 -35.22 -10.54
CA VAL A 465 2.65 -35.77 -11.26
C VAL A 465 2.33 -35.85 -12.74
N LYS A 466 3.23 -35.36 -13.59
CA LYS A 466 3.18 -35.53 -15.05
C LYS A 466 4.58 -35.82 -15.56
N ASN A 467 4.75 -36.81 -16.45
CA ASN A 467 6.07 -37.21 -16.96
C ASN A 467 7.10 -37.50 -15.85
N ASN A 468 6.67 -38.13 -14.75
CA ASN A 468 7.52 -38.39 -13.58
C ASN A 468 8.08 -37.11 -12.91
N GLU A 469 7.37 -35.98 -13.04
CA GLU A 469 7.76 -34.68 -12.49
C GLU A 469 6.65 -34.08 -11.62
N ILE A 470 7.03 -33.53 -10.46
CA ILE A 470 6.17 -32.64 -9.67
C ILE A 470 6.66 -31.20 -9.77
N ARG A 471 5.78 -30.22 -9.55
CA ARG A 471 6.18 -28.81 -9.53
C ARG A 471 5.76 -28.13 -8.24
N VAL A 472 6.76 -27.60 -7.54
CA VAL A 472 6.58 -26.85 -6.29
C VAL A 472 6.87 -25.38 -6.58
N GLU A 473 6.05 -24.48 -6.04
CA GLU A 473 6.32 -23.05 -6.07
C GLU A 473 6.39 -22.48 -4.66
N SER A 474 7.18 -21.42 -4.51
CA SER A 474 7.23 -20.61 -3.30
C SER A 474 7.09 -19.14 -3.67
N ASP A 475 6.29 -18.40 -2.91
CA ASP A 475 6.22 -16.95 -2.95
C ASP A 475 6.49 -16.40 -1.54
N ILE A 476 7.68 -15.80 -1.40
CA ILE A 476 8.23 -15.34 -0.14
C ILE A 476 8.43 -13.82 -0.23
N ARG A 477 7.89 -13.09 0.74
CA ARG A 477 7.91 -11.61 0.75
C ARG A 477 8.56 -11.12 2.03
N ILE A 478 9.67 -10.39 1.89
CA ILE A 478 10.41 -9.90 3.04
C ILE A 478 9.73 -8.65 3.60
N LEU A 479 9.47 -8.68 4.91
CA LEU A 479 8.86 -7.58 5.65
C LEU A 479 9.94 -6.75 6.35
N THR A 480 10.82 -7.42 7.10
CA THR A 480 11.89 -6.80 7.89
C THR A 480 13.12 -7.72 7.93
N VAL A 481 14.28 -7.10 8.10
CA VAL A 481 15.55 -7.78 8.39
C VAL A 481 16.22 -7.09 9.58
N GLU A 482 16.84 -7.87 10.45
CA GLU A 482 17.61 -7.41 11.61
C GLU A 482 18.97 -8.11 11.60
N GLY A 483 20.03 -7.41 12.01
CA GLY A 483 21.39 -7.96 12.12
C GLY A 483 22.21 -7.97 10.82
N PHE A 484 21.62 -7.62 9.68
CA PHE A 484 22.33 -7.46 8.41
C PHE A 484 21.59 -6.48 7.47
N TYR A 485 22.30 -5.99 6.45
CA TYR A 485 21.72 -5.15 5.42
C TYR A 485 21.20 -5.99 4.24
N GLN A 486 19.99 -5.71 3.76
CA GLN A 486 19.43 -6.30 2.54
C GLN A 486 19.09 -5.20 1.54
N PRO A 487 19.76 -5.14 0.37
CA PRO A 487 19.39 -4.24 -0.72
C PRO A 487 18.03 -4.62 -1.33
N ARG A 488 17.37 -3.66 -1.98
CA ARG A 488 16.15 -3.90 -2.74
C ARG A 488 16.43 -4.86 -3.90
N VAL A 489 15.58 -5.88 -4.04
CA VAL A 489 15.65 -6.82 -5.16
C VAL A 489 14.48 -6.62 -6.13
N ILE A 490 14.73 -6.90 -7.42
CA ILE A 490 13.73 -6.79 -8.48
C ILE A 490 12.94 -8.09 -8.57
N ASP A 491 11.61 -7.97 -8.62
CA ASP A 491 10.71 -9.09 -8.88
C ASP A 491 10.27 -9.05 -10.35
N TYR A 492 10.93 -9.86 -11.18
CA TYR A 492 10.60 -9.98 -12.61
C TYR A 492 9.26 -10.68 -12.84
N ARG A 493 8.67 -11.38 -11.86
CA ARG A 493 7.40 -12.11 -12.04
C ARG A 493 6.18 -11.24 -11.85
N VAL A 494 6.36 -9.96 -11.52
CA VAL A 494 5.29 -8.96 -11.37
C VAL A 494 5.44 -7.90 -12.45
N PRO A 495 4.36 -7.56 -13.19
CA PRO A 495 4.43 -6.51 -14.19
C PRO A 495 4.69 -5.15 -13.51
N PRO A 496 5.65 -4.35 -14.00
CA PRO A 496 5.84 -2.98 -13.56
C PRO A 496 4.55 -2.16 -13.73
N PRO A 497 4.30 -1.15 -12.88
CA PRO A 497 3.12 -0.27 -13.01
C PRO A 497 3.16 0.67 -14.22
N GLU A 498 4.22 0.64 -15.03
CA GLU A 498 4.46 1.52 -16.18
C GLU A 498 3.62 1.14 -17.41
N LYS A 499 3.64 2.00 -18.45
CA LYS A 499 2.93 1.73 -19.71
C LYS A 499 3.47 0.44 -20.34
N GLN A 500 2.56 -0.46 -20.75
CA GLN A 500 2.90 -1.77 -21.36
C GLN A 500 3.90 -1.66 -22.52
N ASN A 501 3.91 -0.56 -23.27
CA ASN A 501 4.80 -0.36 -24.42
C ASN A 501 6.30 -0.32 -24.07
N HIS A 502 6.66 -0.01 -22.82
CA HIS A 502 8.05 0.03 -22.35
C HIS A 502 8.53 -1.29 -21.73
N ILE A 503 7.65 -2.29 -21.66
CA ILE A 503 7.91 -3.57 -20.98
C ILE A 503 8.00 -4.67 -22.04
N LEU A 504 9.00 -5.54 -21.90
CA LEU A 504 9.10 -6.80 -22.61
C LEU A 504 8.77 -7.94 -21.63
N ALA A 505 7.87 -8.84 -22.02
CA ALA A 505 7.58 -10.06 -21.26
C ALA A 505 8.28 -11.28 -21.90
N PHE A 506 9.19 -11.92 -21.18
CA PHE A 506 9.64 -13.27 -21.53
C PHE A 506 8.58 -14.28 -21.10
N GLU A 507 7.97 -14.95 -22.06
CA GLU A 507 6.85 -15.87 -21.86
C GLU A 507 7.37 -17.31 -21.92
N TYR A 508 7.72 -17.84 -20.74
CA TYR A 508 7.87 -19.27 -20.56
C TYR A 508 6.51 -19.97 -20.65
N GLU A 509 6.52 -21.28 -20.85
CA GLU A 509 5.29 -22.08 -20.89
C GLU A 509 4.49 -22.00 -19.57
N ASP A 510 5.20 -21.78 -18.45
CA ASP A 510 4.64 -21.75 -17.09
C ASP A 510 4.73 -20.38 -16.40
N ALA A 511 5.40 -19.39 -17.00
CA ALA A 511 5.71 -18.13 -16.31
C ALA A 511 5.90 -16.95 -17.25
N LYS A 512 5.65 -15.75 -16.76
CA LYS A 512 6.01 -14.49 -17.43
C LYS A 512 7.01 -13.71 -16.60
N LEU A 513 8.12 -13.31 -17.22
CA LEU A 513 9.12 -12.42 -16.63
C LEU A 513 9.11 -11.07 -17.35
N TYR A 514 8.90 -10.00 -16.61
CA TYR A 514 8.76 -8.64 -17.13
C TYR A 514 10.04 -7.85 -16.94
N VAL A 515 10.50 -7.20 -18.00
CA VAL A 515 11.75 -6.43 -18.03
C VAL A 515 11.55 -5.12 -18.77
N HIS A 516 12.23 -4.06 -18.34
CA HIS A 516 12.17 -2.79 -19.01
C HIS A 516 12.98 -2.81 -20.33
N LYS A 517 12.33 -2.43 -21.44
CA LYS A 517 12.96 -2.45 -22.77
C LYS A 517 14.21 -1.59 -22.86
N ALA A 518 14.25 -0.44 -22.18
CA ALA A 518 15.42 0.45 -22.24
C ALA A 518 16.68 -0.18 -21.63
N ILE A 519 16.53 -1.09 -20.66
CA ILE A 519 17.67 -1.78 -20.04
C ILE A 519 18.17 -2.87 -20.97
N LEU A 520 17.25 -3.60 -21.57
CA LEU A 520 17.56 -4.58 -22.60
C LEU A 520 18.24 -3.93 -23.82
N SER A 521 17.72 -2.82 -24.34
CA SER A 521 18.29 -2.12 -25.49
C SER A 521 19.68 -1.52 -25.22
N PHE A 522 19.99 -1.20 -23.96
CA PHE A 522 21.32 -0.70 -23.59
C PHE A 522 22.39 -1.79 -23.69
N HIS A 523 22.01 -3.05 -23.42
CA HIS A 523 22.96 -4.17 -23.35
C HIS A 523 22.91 -5.13 -24.54
N LEU A 524 21.81 -5.16 -25.30
CA LEU A 524 21.61 -6.09 -26.42
C LEU A 524 22.01 -5.46 -27.75
N GLN A 525 22.64 -6.26 -28.62
CA GLN A 525 23.09 -5.81 -29.95
C GLN A 525 21.96 -5.64 -30.99
N TYR A 526 20.71 -6.02 -30.65
CA TYR A 526 19.56 -5.93 -31.56
C TYR A 526 18.40 -5.09 -30.96
N PRO A 527 18.59 -3.77 -30.74
CA PRO A 527 17.60 -2.91 -30.10
C PRO A 527 16.28 -2.83 -30.87
N ASP A 528 16.32 -2.83 -32.21
CA ASP A 528 15.14 -2.61 -33.06
C ASP A 528 14.07 -3.70 -32.87
N TYR A 529 14.48 -4.96 -32.73
CA TYR A 529 13.56 -6.06 -32.45
C TYR A 529 12.88 -5.89 -31.09
N ILE A 530 13.62 -5.49 -30.06
CA ILE A 530 13.12 -5.32 -28.68
C ILE A 530 12.09 -4.20 -28.59
N TYR A 531 12.26 -3.11 -29.34
CA TYR A 531 11.28 -2.02 -29.38
C TYR A 531 9.99 -2.44 -30.10
N SER A 532 10.10 -3.28 -31.13
CA SER A 532 8.97 -3.70 -31.97
C SER A 532 8.03 -4.74 -31.33
N THR A 533 8.48 -5.50 -30.33
CA THR A 533 7.67 -6.53 -29.66
C THR A 533 7.45 -6.26 -28.17
N ASN A 534 6.34 -6.73 -27.62
CA ASN A 534 6.03 -6.68 -26.18
C ASN A 534 6.19 -8.04 -25.49
N SER A 535 6.40 -9.12 -26.26
CA SER A 535 6.62 -10.46 -25.71
C SER A 535 7.69 -11.24 -26.47
N PHE A 536 8.34 -12.16 -25.75
CA PHE A 536 9.33 -13.08 -26.27
C PHE A 536 9.00 -14.49 -25.78
N PRO A 537 8.44 -15.38 -26.62
CA PRO A 537 8.06 -16.72 -26.22
C PRO A 537 9.30 -17.62 -26.07
N ILE A 538 9.34 -18.40 -24.99
CA ILE A 538 10.38 -19.38 -24.70
C ILE A 538 9.72 -20.75 -24.50
N LYS A 539 9.94 -21.67 -25.45
CA LYS A 539 9.40 -23.04 -25.44
C LYS A 539 10.17 -23.96 -24.48
N ARG A 540 10.23 -23.57 -23.21
CA ARG A 540 10.76 -24.37 -22.11
C ARG A 540 10.13 -23.89 -20.81
N LEU A 541 10.34 -24.67 -19.75
CA LEU A 541 9.95 -24.29 -18.39
C LEU A 541 10.96 -23.31 -17.78
N SER A 542 10.46 -22.42 -16.93
CA SER A 542 11.29 -21.46 -16.20
C SER A 542 12.15 -22.15 -15.13
N SER A 543 13.47 -22.24 -15.35
CA SER A 543 14.42 -22.80 -14.36
C SER A 543 14.92 -21.81 -13.30
N GLY A 544 14.60 -20.51 -13.42
CA GLY A 544 15.19 -19.44 -12.59
C GLY A 544 16.47 -18.82 -13.16
N CYS A 545 17.01 -19.39 -14.25
CA CYS A 545 18.24 -18.92 -14.89
C CYS A 545 18.10 -17.50 -15.47
N LEU A 546 16.97 -17.20 -16.11
CA LEU A 546 16.77 -15.88 -16.72
C LEU A 546 16.66 -14.78 -15.67
N GLU A 547 16.03 -15.03 -14.51
CA GLU A 547 16.03 -14.07 -13.41
C GLU A 547 17.44 -13.74 -12.90
N GLN A 548 18.34 -14.73 -12.80
CA GLN A 548 19.73 -14.50 -12.39
C GLN A 548 20.54 -13.77 -13.46
N TYR A 549 20.34 -14.12 -14.73
CA TYR A 549 20.91 -13.38 -15.86
C TYR A 549 20.44 -11.92 -15.86
N LEU A 550 19.15 -11.67 -15.63
CA LEU A 550 18.58 -10.33 -15.53
C LEU A 550 19.16 -9.61 -14.31
N ASP A 551 19.28 -10.28 -13.16
CA ASP A 551 19.93 -9.67 -12.00
C ASP A 551 21.37 -9.24 -12.35
N ALA A 552 22.14 -10.09 -13.03
CA ALA A 552 23.47 -9.74 -13.53
C ALA A 552 23.41 -8.54 -14.50
N LEU A 553 22.44 -8.52 -15.43
CA LEU A 553 22.25 -7.41 -16.38
C LEU A 553 21.99 -6.07 -15.68
N TYR A 554 21.20 -6.08 -14.60
CA TYR A 554 20.83 -4.91 -13.82
C TYR A 554 21.93 -4.39 -12.88
N GLY A 555 23.10 -5.03 -12.85
CA GLY A 555 24.19 -4.59 -11.98
C GLY A 555 24.40 -5.46 -10.75
N PHE A 556 23.58 -6.48 -10.48
CA PHE A 556 23.76 -7.33 -9.30
C PHE A 556 24.94 -8.31 -9.45
N PRO A 557 25.57 -8.76 -8.35
CA PRO A 557 26.69 -9.70 -8.39
C PRO A 557 26.31 -11.05 -9.00
N ILE A 558 27.26 -11.69 -9.68
CA ILE A 558 27.12 -13.08 -10.15
C ILE A 558 27.64 -14.00 -9.04
N TYR A 559 26.77 -14.91 -8.58
CA TYR A 559 27.08 -15.84 -7.51
C TYR A 559 27.35 -17.23 -8.07
N ILE A 560 28.41 -17.87 -7.60
CA ILE A 560 28.89 -19.16 -8.15
C ILE A 560 28.11 -20.33 -7.56
N HIS A 561 27.75 -20.24 -6.28
CA HIS A 561 27.01 -21.27 -5.56
C HIS A 561 25.49 -21.07 -5.57
N ALA A 562 24.94 -20.47 -6.63
CA ALA A 562 23.51 -20.24 -6.81
C ALA A 562 22.80 -21.44 -7.48
N ARG A 563 21.47 -21.38 -7.57
CA ARG A 563 20.59 -22.40 -8.16
C ARG A 563 20.97 -22.82 -9.58
N GLN A 564 21.63 -21.95 -10.34
CA GLN A 564 22.12 -22.22 -11.67
C GLN A 564 23.61 -21.95 -11.69
N THR A 565 24.33 -22.71 -12.51
CA THR A 565 25.77 -22.58 -12.63
C THR A 565 26.12 -21.30 -13.39
N VAL A 566 27.33 -20.79 -13.19
CA VAL A 566 27.85 -19.65 -13.99
C VAL A 566 27.77 -19.95 -15.49
N LYS A 567 27.90 -21.23 -15.87
CA LYS A 567 27.73 -21.72 -17.24
C LYS A 567 26.35 -21.40 -17.82
N ASP A 568 25.28 -21.55 -17.02
CA ASP A 568 23.92 -21.27 -17.47
C ASP A 568 23.74 -19.78 -17.77
N ILE A 569 24.24 -18.91 -16.88
CA ILE A 569 24.21 -17.46 -17.07
C ILE A 569 24.99 -17.05 -18.32
N LEU A 570 26.19 -17.62 -18.51
CA LEU A 570 27.03 -17.36 -19.68
C LEU A 570 26.41 -17.88 -20.99
N SER A 571 25.69 -19.00 -20.94
CA SER A 571 24.96 -19.55 -22.10
C SER A 571 23.82 -18.62 -22.53
N VAL A 572 23.07 -18.08 -21.57
CA VAL A 572 22.04 -17.05 -21.83
C VAL A 572 22.70 -15.78 -22.36
N ALA A 573 23.81 -15.33 -21.77
CA ALA A 573 24.55 -14.16 -22.23
C ALA A 573 25.09 -14.32 -23.66
N ARG A 574 25.55 -15.52 -24.05
CA ARG A 574 25.95 -15.82 -25.44
C ARG A 574 24.76 -15.75 -26.39
N THR A 575 23.61 -16.30 -26.00
CA THR A 575 22.37 -16.28 -26.80
C THR A 575 21.92 -14.84 -27.08
N PHE A 576 22.05 -13.96 -26.09
CA PHE A 576 21.69 -12.55 -26.19
C PHE A 576 22.85 -11.61 -26.60
N ILE A 577 24.05 -12.17 -26.82
CA ILE A 577 25.28 -11.45 -27.21
C ILE A 577 25.63 -10.31 -26.23
N THR A 578 25.48 -10.55 -24.92
CA THR A 578 25.78 -9.57 -23.86
C THR A 578 27.19 -9.75 -23.30
N HIS A 579 28.19 -9.18 -23.98
CA HIS A 579 29.60 -9.28 -23.57
C HIS A 579 29.90 -8.73 -22.17
N ALA A 580 29.14 -7.73 -21.72
CA ALA A 580 29.29 -7.13 -20.38
C ALA A 580 29.10 -8.16 -19.25
N ILE A 581 28.22 -9.16 -19.43
CA ILE A 581 27.98 -10.19 -18.43
C ILE A 581 29.17 -11.15 -18.34
N SER A 582 29.74 -11.56 -19.48
CA SER A 582 30.96 -12.40 -19.49
C SER A 582 32.14 -11.71 -18.79
N GLN A 583 32.31 -10.40 -18.99
CA GLN A 583 33.35 -9.64 -18.30
C GLN A 583 33.15 -9.57 -16.78
N ARG A 584 31.90 -9.61 -16.32
CA ARG A 584 31.53 -9.59 -14.89
C ARG A 584 31.54 -10.96 -14.23
N ALA A 585 31.38 -12.03 -15.01
CA ALA A 585 31.52 -13.40 -14.51
C ALA A 585 32.98 -13.71 -14.13
N ALA A 586 33.96 -13.16 -14.85
CA ALA A 586 35.37 -13.45 -14.63
C ALA A 586 35.86 -13.10 -13.21
N PRO A 587 35.62 -11.90 -12.63
CA PRO A 587 35.96 -11.61 -11.24
C PRO A 587 35.30 -12.54 -10.24
N ALA A 588 34.04 -12.94 -10.46
CA ALA A 588 33.36 -13.89 -9.58
C ALA A 588 34.10 -15.23 -9.56
N ILE A 589 34.40 -15.79 -10.75
CA ILE A 589 35.12 -17.08 -10.89
C ILE A 589 36.49 -17.03 -10.22
N ILE A 590 37.20 -15.92 -10.38
CA ILE A 590 38.53 -15.74 -9.75
C ILE A 590 38.39 -15.68 -8.23
N TYR A 591 37.39 -14.96 -7.71
CA TYR A 591 37.18 -14.80 -6.27
C TYR A 591 36.81 -16.11 -5.57
N ASP A 592 36.07 -17.00 -6.24
CA ASP A 592 35.71 -18.34 -5.74
C ASP A 592 36.91 -19.14 -5.26
N SER A 593 38.03 -19.00 -5.99
CA SER A 593 39.27 -19.71 -5.66
C SER A 593 39.89 -19.25 -4.34
N MET A 594 39.42 -18.16 -3.71
CA MET A 594 39.93 -17.60 -2.44
C MET A 594 41.46 -17.49 -2.35
N GLY A 595 42.12 -17.23 -3.49
CA GLY A 595 43.59 -17.16 -3.55
C GLY A 595 44.30 -18.50 -3.78
N GLN A 596 43.59 -19.64 -3.78
CA GLN A 596 44.09 -20.95 -4.20
C GLN A 596 44.07 -21.13 -5.73
N ASP A 597 44.50 -22.29 -6.22
CA ASP A 597 44.46 -22.61 -7.65
C ASP A 597 43.03 -22.57 -8.21
N ILE A 598 42.90 -22.11 -9.46
CA ILE A 598 41.60 -22.07 -10.13
C ILE A 598 41.26 -23.51 -10.56
N PRO A 599 40.11 -24.07 -10.11
CA PRO A 599 39.74 -25.44 -10.43
C PRO A 599 39.58 -25.67 -11.95
N LYS A 600 39.94 -26.86 -12.42
CA LYS A 600 39.96 -27.21 -13.86
C LYS A 600 38.63 -26.95 -14.58
N ASN A 601 37.50 -27.26 -13.94
CA ASN A 601 36.16 -26.98 -14.49
C ASN A 601 35.92 -25.48 -14.77
N HIS A 602 36.47 -24.59 -13.95
CA HIS A 602 36.39 -23.14 -14.18
C HIS A 602 37.31 -22.68 -15.31
N VAL A 603 38.44 -23.36 -15.51
CA VAL A 603 39.35 -23.12 -16.65
C VAL A 603 38.70 -23.60 -17.95
N GLU A 604 38.11 -24.78 -17.96
CA GLU A 604 37.31 -25.30 -19.09
C GLU A 604 36.19 -24.32 -19.47
N LEU A 605 35.45 -23.82 -18.48
CA LEU A 605 34.43 -22.80 -18.69
C LEU A 605 35.01 -21.49 -19.26
N ALA A 606 36.18 -21.08 -18.78
CA ALA A 606 36.85 -19.88 -19.28
C ALA A 606 37.33 -20.02 -20.73
N VAL A 607 37.74 -21.23 -21.15
CA VAL A 607 38.04 -21.52 -22.55
C VAL A 607 36.75 -21.50 -23.37
N GLU A 608 35.71 -22.22 -22.93
CA GLU A 608 34.43 -22.32 -23.63
C GLU A 608 33.83 -20.93 -23.91
N PHE A 609 33.88 -20.00 -22.94
CA PHE A 609 33.26 -18.66 -23.03
C PHE A 609 34.24 -17.49 -23.29
N ASP A 610 35.47 -17.75 -23.69
CA ASP A 610 36.55 -16.74 -23.93
C ASP A 610 36.76 -15.77 -22.74
N LEU A 611 36.78 -16.29 -21.51
CA LEU A 611 36.98 -15.50 -20.29
C LEU A 611 38.47 -15.26 -20.01
N ARG A 612 39.11 -14.43 -20.85
CA ARG A 612 40.56 -14.18 -20.81
C ARG A 612 41.13 -13.82 -19.44
N ARG A 613 40.40 -13.03 -18.63
CA ARG A 613 40.84 -12.64 -17.29
C ARG A 613 41.00 -13.85 -16.36
N VAL A 614 40.13 -14.86 -16.49
CA VAL A 614 40.22 -16.10 -15.70
C VAL A 614 41.45 -16.90 -16.14
N ILE A 615 41.67 -17.05 -17.45
CA ILE A 615 42.84 -17.74 -17.99
C ILE A 615 44.15 -17.08 -17.54
N HIS A 616 44.25 -15.75 -17.62
CA HIS A 616 45.44 -15.04 -17.15
C HIS A 616 45.65 -15.19 -15.65
N ALA A 617 44.58 -15.13 -14.84
CA ALA A 617 44.67 -15.35 -13.41
C ALA A 617 45.15 -16.78 -13.09
N TRP A 618 44.63 -17.78 -13.80
CA TRP A 618 45.04 -19.18 -13.67
C TRP A 618 46.53 -19.35 -14.01
N LEU A 619 46.96 -18.91 -15.20
CA LEU A 619 48.36 -18.98 -15.62
C LEU A 619 49.32 -18.19 -14.71
N SER A 620 48.84 -17.12 -14.07
CA SER A 620 49.67 -16.32 -13.15
C SER A 620 49.98 -17.05 -11.84
N LYS A 621 49.13 -18.00 -11.43
CA LYS A 621 49.31 -18.80 -10.21
C LYS A 621 50.20 -20.04 -10.41
N MET A 622 50.47 -20.40 -11.67
CA MET A 622 51.29 -21.55 -12.02
C MET A 622 52.77 -21.18 -12.15
N ASP A 623 53.65 -22.00 -11.57
CA ASP A 623 55.09 -21.87 -11.77
C ASP A 623 55.53 -22.40 -13.15
N SER A 624 54.98 -23.54 -13.56
CA SER A 624 55.16 -24.22 -14.86
C SER A 624 53.81 -24.81 -15.34
N VAL A 625 53.69 -25.13 -16.63
CA VAL A 625 52.47 -25.77 -17.19
C VAL A 625 52.73 -27.26 -17.38
N ARG A 626 51.88 -28.12 -16.79
CA ARG A 626 51.96 -29.58 -16.96
C ARG A 626 50.98 -30.04 -18.05
N LYS A 627 51.24 -31.22 -18.63
CA LYS A 627 50.35 -31.81 -19.64
C LYS A 627 48.91 -32.00 -19.13
N GLU A 628 48.75 -32.51 -17.91
CA GLU A 628 47.44 -32.79 -17.30
C GLU A 628 46.56 -31.53 -17.13
N ASP A 629 47.19 -30.36 -17.00
CA ASP A 629 46.53 -29.07 -16.80
C ASP A 629 45.83 -28.57 -18.08
N VAL A 630 46.36 -28.94 -19.25
CA VAL A 630 45.85 -28.57 -20.58
C VAL A 630 45.10 -29.72 -21.26
N GLU A 631 45.32 -30.95 -20.82
CA GLU A 631 44.63 -32.15 -21.33
C GLU A 631 43.14 -32.09 -21.00
N GLY A 632 42.27 -32.13 -22.02
CA GLY A 632 40.82 -31.98 -21.87
C GLY A 632 40.29 -30.56 -22.09
N LEU A 633 41.14 -29.55 -22.23
CA LEU A 633 40.71 -28.25 -22.75
C LEU A 633 40.38 -28.38 -24.23
N ASN A 634 39.21 -27.88 -24.64
CA ASN A 634 38.78 -27.93 -26.03
C ASN A 634 39.58 -26.92 -26.88
N ILE A 635 40.66 -27.38 -27.50
CA ILE A 635 41.58 -26.56 -28.30
C ILE A 635 40.86 -25.94 -29.51
N GLU A 636 39.86 -26.64 -30.08
CA GLU A 636 39.11 -26.16 -31.25
C GLU A 636 38.19 -24.97 -30.92
N GLU A 637 37.70 -24.90 -29.68
CA GLU A 637 36.85 -23.80 -29.19
C GLU A 637 37.67 -22.63 -28.61
N MET A 638 38.99 -22.80 -28.48
CA MET A 638 39.86 -21.82 -27.84
C MET A 638 40.12 -20.61 -28.76
N SER A 639 39.94 -19.41 -28.22
CA SER A 639 40.30 -18.19 -28.95
C SER A 639 41.82 -18.09 -29.16
N GLY A 640 42.25 -17.48 -30.28
CA GLY A 640 43.67 -17.31 -30.58
C GLY A 640 44.44 -16.55 -29.50
N GLU A 641 43.79 -15.64 -28.78
CA GLU A 641 44.41 -14.91 -27.65
C GLU A 641 44.56 -15.78 -26.40
N VAL A 642 43.60 -16.66 -26.09
CA VAL A 642 43.72 -17.64 -25.00
C VAL A 642 44.85 -18.63 -25.30
N MET A 643 44.89 -19.15 -26.54
CA MET A 643 45.94 -20.05 -27.00
C MET A 643 47.33 -19.39 -26.90
N LYS A 644 47.44 -18.15 -27.37
CA LYS A 644 48.67 -17.36 -27.27
C LYS A 644 49.10 -17.12 -25.82
N ALA A 645 48.17 -16.89 -24.89
CA ALA A 645 48.48 -16.72 -23.48
C ALA A 645 49.08 -18.00 -22.87
N ILE A 646 48.47 -19.16 -23.15
CA ILE A 646 48.97 -20.46 -22.68
C ILE A 646 50.36 -20.74 -23.28
N VAL A 647 50.51 -20.63 -24.59
CA VAL A 647 51.81 -20.87 -25.28
C VAL A 647 52.90 -19.94 -24.74
N ARG A 648 52.59 -18.66 -24.50
CA ARG A 648 53.55 -17.71 -23.94
C ARG A 648 53.98 -18.09 -22.52
N LYS A 649 53.05 -18.59 -21.69
CA LYS A 649 53.40 -19.10 -20.36
C LYS A 649 54.30 -20.32 -20.46
N VAL A 650 53.98 -21.27 -21.35
CA VAL A 650 54.81 -22.46 -21.62
C VAL A 650 56.24 -22.08 -22.04
N ILE A 651 56.40 -21.10 -22.93
CA ILE A 651 57.71 -20.63 -23.40
C ILE A 651 58.51 -19.97 -22.26
N ASN A 652 57.86 -19.17 -21.42
CA ASN A 652 58.54 -18.38 -20.39
C ASN A 652 58.86 -19.18 -19.12
N SER A 653 57.99 -20.11 -18.74
CA SER A 653 58.02 -20.83 -17.46
C SER A 653 58.46 -22.29 -17.59
N GLY A 654 58.52 -22.84 -18.80
CA GLY A 654 58.84 -24.24 -19.06
C GLY A 654 57.62 -25.16 -19.09
N TRP A 655 57.78 -26.30 -19.76
CA TRP A 655 56.80 -27.38 -19.88
C TRP A 655 57.26 -28.59 -19.06
N GLU A 656 56.48 -29.00 -18.07
CA GLU A 656 56.77 -30.20 -17.28
C GLU A 656 56.21 -31.45 -18.00
N LYS A 657 57.12 -32.30 -18.49
CA LYS A 657 56.80 -33.65 -18.95
C LYS A 657 56.82 -34.59 -17.75
N ASN A 658 55.69 -34.73 -17.07
CA ASN A 658 55.40 -35.95 -16.33
C ASN A 658 54.35 -36.74 -17.09
#